data_AF-A0A3S0PKZ8-F1
#
_entry.id   AF-A0A3S0PKZ8-F1
#
_cell.length_a   1.000
_cell.length_b   1.000
_cell.length_c   1.000
_cell.angle_alpha   90.00
_cell.angle_beta   90.00
_cell.angle_gamma   90.00
#
_symmetry.space_group_name_H-M   'P 1'
#
loop_
_entity.id
_entity.type
_entity.pdbx_description
1 polymer ?
#
loop_
_entity_poly.entity_id
_entity_poly.type
_entity_poly.pdbx_seq_one_letter_code
_entity_poly.pdbx_strand_id
1 'polypeptide(L)'
;MVSYSPSHTVPSREQALHALYEAAELEHCLMCTYLYAAFSLKSSAEEGVTADQLEAITRWKRSILQVAIEEMGHLMSVWNITVALGGAPRLGRSNFPLDPGYLPAGVVVKLAPFNRATLQHFIYLERPAGSTEPDGEGFEPERHFLRGANGPRLTPMGINYETVGEFYQTLGNGLRGMVQKYGEAGAMCGDPALQLSKAEVSLPGANKVICLKTALAAFESIITQGEGAQENTENSHYQRFAAIRAEYEALLAADPSFKPAFPAATNPVLRRPPRPEGRVWLENEDAIATVDLANAAYGLMQRLLAYSYAVPAPDPDKCLSLDLGIGLMRALAPLAERAARLPAGPSNPDCHAGVTFITLRDTSPLPPGPSARRFFLERFEQLTEAAERLSASNDPRTIAAAAVFKHLSQQAEQGFDLARPAPSAAVAASTPALAAAPAPAAPASTVVEDGIEQVEGEKLTLRFEAKRCIHARFCVTGAPKVFLANVQGPWIHPDAMDVERLVDIAHACPSGAIQYQRRDGRPDESAPPVNLAAVREAGPYAFRGDLRLAGKPAGFRATLCRCGASKNKPFCDGSHHDVGFNASGEPPTGTSNEELTARDGPLQIDPQMNGPLRVRGNLEIISGTGRMVARVTGTYLCRCGHSQNKPFCDGSHAKVGFTADGA
;
A
#
# COMPACT_ATOMS: atom_id res chain seq x y z
N MET A 1 0.00 -18.96 -36.34
CA MET A 1 -0.96 -18.38 -35.39
C MET A 1 -1.34 -19.45 -34.39
N VAL A 2 -0.72 -19.45 -33.21
CA VAL A 2 -1.17 -20.30 -32.11
C VAL A 2 -2.20 -19.46 -31.36
N SER A 3 -3.49 -19.77 -31.52
CA SER A 3 -4.55 -19.08 -30.78
C SER A 3 -4.33 -19.30 -29.29
N TYR A 4 -4.09 -18.23 -28.55
CA TYR A 4 -4.12 -18.25 -27.10
C TYR A 4 -5.55 -18.61 -26.67
N SER A 5 -5.75 -19.83 -26.19
CA SER A 5 -6.98 -20.21 -25.51
C SER A 5 -6.74 -19.96 -24.02
N PRO A 6 -7.33 -18.91 -23.40
CA PRO A 6 -7.17 -18.70 -21.97
C PRO A 6 -7.70 -19.94 -21.26
N SER A 7 -6.87 -20.54 -20.42
CA SER A 7 -7.30 -21.68 -19.62
C SER A 7 -8.57 -21.30 -18.85
N HIS A 8 -9.59 -22.15 -18.91
CA HIS A 8 -10.90 -22.04 -18.23
C HIS A 8 -10.83 -21.97 -16.69
N THR A 9 -9.69 -21.57 -16.13
CA THR A 9 -9.44 -21.47 -14.70
C THR A 9 -9.89 -20.11 -14.19
N VAL A 10 -10.89 -20.10 -13.30
CA VAL A 10 -11.31 -18.93 -12.54
C VAL A 10 -10.08 -18.27 -11.89
N PRO A 11 -9.83 -16.95 -12.13
CA PRO A 11 -8.67 -16.28 -11.56
C PRO A 11 -8.74 -16.27 -10.03
N SER A 12 -7.57 -16.31 -9.38
CA SER A 12 -7.48 -15.96 -7.97
C SER A 12 -7.79 -14.47 -7.78
N ARG A 13 -8.11 -14.07 -6.54
CA ARG A 13 -8.30 -12.64 -6.24
C ARG A 13 -7.06 -11.82 -6.53
N GLU A 14 -5.87 -12.36 -6.24
CA GLU A 14 -4.59 -11.69 -6.53
C GLU A 14 -4.41 -11.48 -8.03
N GLN A 15 -4.75 -12.48 -8.85
CA GLN A 15 -4.69 -12.38 -10.32
C GLN A 15 -5.69 -11.35 -10.85
N ALA A 16 -6.92 -11.33 -10.32
CA ALA A 16 -7.92 -10.34 -10.71
C ALA A 16 -7.49 -8.91 -10.33
N LEU A 17 -6.97 -8.71 -9.11
CA LEU A 17 -6.44 -7.42 -8.67
C LEU A 17 -5.24 -6.98 -9.50
N HIS A 18 -4.33 -7.89 -9.84
CA HIS A 18 -3.19 -7.59 -10.71
C HIS A 18 -3.63 -7.10 -12.09
N ALA A 19 -4.61 -7.77 -12.70
CA ALA A 19 -5.15 -7.37 -13.99
C ALA A 19 -5.91 -6.02 -13.91
N LEU A 20 -6.58 -5.72 -12.79
CA LEU A 20 -7.18 -4.41 -12.55
C LEU A 20 -6.15 -3.30 -12.32
N TYR A 21 -5.01 -3.59 -11.71
CA TYR A 21 -3.91 -2.63 -11.62
C TYR A 21 -3.32 -2.34 -13.01
N GLU A 22 -3.17 -3.36 -13.87
CA GLU A 22 -2.79 -3.15 -15.26
C GLU A 22 -3.82 -2.29 -16.01
N ALA A 23 -5.12 -2.54 -15.84
CA ALA A 23 -6.18 -1.72 -16.43
C ALA A 23 -6.10 -0.26 -15.96
N ALA A 24 -5.94 -0.04 -14.66
CA ALA A 24 -5.78 1.32 -14.12
C ALA A 24 -4.54 2.02 -14.68
N GLU A 25 -3.44 1.30 -14.84
CA GLU A 25 -2.21 1.84 -15.42
C GLU A 25 -2.34 2.12 -16.92
N LEU A 26 -3.09 1.29 -17.66
CA LEU A 26 -3.42 1.50 -19.07
C LEU A 26 -4.18 2.81 -19.26
N GLU A 27 -5.34 2.97 -18.62
CA GLU A 27 -6.17 4.20 -18.79
C GLU A 27 -5.41 5.45 -18.38
N HIS A 28 -4.68 5.36 -17.26
CA HIS A 28 -3.86 6.47 -16.80
C HIS A 28 -2.73 6.82 -17.77
N CYS A 29 -2.10 5.82 -18.39
CA CYS A 29 -1.07 6.02 -19.41
C CYS A 29 -1.63 6.68 -20.66
N LEU A 30 -2.74 6.15 -21.20
CA LEU A 30 -3.39 6.69 -22.39
C LEU A 30 -3.80 8.15 -22.16
N MET A 31 -4.46 8.44 -21.04
CA MET A 31 -4.80 9.79 -20.59
C MET A 31 -3.58 10.73 -20.59
N CYS A 32 -2.44 10.30 -20.04
CA CYS A 32 -1.23 11.13 -20.01
C CYS A 32 -0.69 11.43 -21.41
N THR A 33 -0.76 10.48 -22.35
CA THR A 33 -0.36 10.73 -23.75
C THR A 33 -1.29 11.71 -24.46
N TYR A 34 -2.61 11.61 -24.23
CA TYR A 34 -3.61 12.53 -24.78
C TYR A 34 -3.43 13.95 -24.25
N LEU A 35 -3.24 14.08 -22.93
CA LEU A 35 -2.95 15.36 -22.28
C LEU A 35 -1.66 15.98 -22.81
N TYR A 36 -0.58 15.19 -22.92
CA TYR A 36 0.70 15.67 -23.45
C TYR A 36 0.55 16.26 -24.85
N ALA A 37 -0.12 15.54 -25.76
CA ALA A 37 -0.39 16.01 -27.11
C ALA A 37 -1.26 17.27 -27.09
N ALA A 38 -2.34 17.31 -26.29
CA ALA A 38 -3.21 18.48 -26.16
C ALA A 38 -2.48 19.73 -25.64
N PHE A 39 -1.52 19.58 -24.72
CA PHE A 39 -0.74 20.69 -24.18
C PHE A 39 0.28 21.25 -25.18
N SER A 40 0.68 20.46 -26.18
CA SER A 40 1.57 20.91 -27.26
C SER A 40 0.86 21.77 -28.32
N LEU A 41 -0.47 21.71 -28.41
CA LEU A 41 -1.25 22.47 -29.39
C LEU A 41 -1.10 23.99 -29.20
N LYS A 42 -1.06 24.69 -30.34
CA LYS A 42 -1.09 26.16 -30.37
C LYS A 42 -2.43 26.69 -29.86
N SER A 43 -2.43 27.88 -29.29
CA SER A 43 -3.57 28.52 -28.64
C SER A 43 -3.73 29.99 -29.01
N SER A 44 -2.88 30.53 -29.88
CA SER A 44 -2.98 31.91 -30.38
C SER A 44 -2.57 32.00 -31.84
N ALA A 45 -3.17 32.94 -32.59
CA ALA A 45 -2.79 33.23 -33.97
C ALA A 45 -1.35 33.79 -34.06
N GLU A 46 -0.86 34.42 -32.99
CA GLU A 46 0.52 34.89 -32.86
C GLU A 46 1.55 33.75 -32.90
N GLU A 47 1.10 32.50 -32.69
CA GLU A 47 1.94 31.30 -32.74
C GLU A 47 2.08 30.75 -34.18
N GLY A 48 1.72 31.55 -35.20
CA GLY A 48 1.94 31.23 -36.61
C GLY A 48 0.93 30.25 -37.18
N VAL A 49 -0.36 30.47 -36.91
CA VAL A 49 -1.50 29.77 -37.51
C VAL A 49 -2.57 30.79 -37.90
N THR A 50 -3.35 30.51 -38.95
CA THR A 50 -4.47 31.37 -39.35
C THR A 50 -5.62 31.31 -38.35
N ALA A 51 -6.58 32.23 -38.44
CA ALA A 51 -7.76 32.22 -37.58
C ALA A 51 -8.58 30.92 -37.73
N ASP A 52 -8.80 30.46 -38.96
CA ASP A 52 -9.54 29.22 -39.25
C ASP A 52 -8.80 27.98 -38.73
N GLN A 53 -7.48 27.94 -38.91
CA GLN A 53 -6.62 26.89 -38.36
C GLN A 53 -6.66 26.89 -36.83
N LEU A 54 -6.62 28.07 -36.20
CA LEU A 54 -6.71 28.21 -34.75
C LEU A 54 -8.07 27.75 -34.21
N GLU A 55 -9.16 28.03 -34.93
CA GLU A 55 -10.49 27.55 -34.55
C GLU A 55 -10.55 26.02 -34.57
N ALA A 56 -10.02 25.38 -35.62
CA ALA A 56 -9.90 23.93 -35.71
C ALA A 56 -9.04 23.36 -34.57
N ILE A 57 -7.85 23.91 -34.34
CA ILE A 57 -6.96 23.50 -33.23
C ILE A 57 -7.69 23.61 -31.88
N THR A 58 -8.46 24.68 -31.67
CA THR A 58 -9.22 24.89 -30.44
C THR A 58 -10.30 23.82 -30.26
N ARG A 59 -11.01 23.45 -31.33
CA ARG A 59 -11.98 22.33 -31.31
C ARG A 59 -11.29 21.00 -31.03
N TRP A 60 -10.17 20.70 -31.69
CA TRP A 60 -9.40 19.47 -31.48
C TRP A 60 -8.91 19.36 -30.06
N LYS A 61 -8.29 20.43 -29.53
CA LYS A 61 -7.82 20.48 -28.14
C LYS A 61 -8.96 20.18 -27.16
N ARG A 62 -10.13 20.79 -27.36
CA ARG A 62 -11.31 20.54 -26.53
C ARG A 62 -11.74 19.06 -26.59
N SER A 63 -11.78 18.48 -27.79
CA SER A 63 -12.14 17.07 -27.98
C SER A 63 -11.15 16.11 -27.31
N ILE A 64 -9.84 16.34 -27.47
CA ILE A 64 -8.79 15.51 -26.85
C ILE A 64 -8.85 15.63 -25.31
N LEU A 65 -9.06 16.84 -24.79
CA LEU A 65 -9.22 17.05 -23.34
C LEU A 65 -10.48 16.37 -22.81
N GLN A 66 -11.57 16.34 -23.57
CA GLN A 66 -12.78 15.62 -23.19
C GLN A 66 -12.54 14.11 -23.13
N VAL A 67 -11.85 13.54 -24.11
CA VAL A 67 -11.43 12.12 -24.07
C VAL A 67 -10.56 11.85 -22.85
N ALA A 68 -9.58 12.71 -22.56
CA ALA A 68 -8.76 12.56 -21.35
C ALA A 68 -9.58 12.61 -20.03
N ILE A 69 -10.68 13.38 -19.99
CA ILE A 69 -11.61 13.41 -18.84
C ILE A 69 -12.44 12.11 -18.77
N GLU A 70 -12.85 11.56 -19.91
CA GLU A 70 -13.52 10.25 -20.00
C GLU A 70 -12.58 9.14 -19.48
N GLU A 71 -11.27 9.19 -19.81
CA GLU A 71 -10.26 8.29 -19.25
C GLU A 71 -10.07 8.41 -17.73
N MET A 72 -10.21 9.62 -17.15
CA MET A 72 -10.25 9.78 -15.69
C MET A 72 -11.44 9.03 -15.09
N GLY A 73 -12.57 9.01 -15.80
CA GLY A 73 -13.76 8.25 -15.46
C GLY A 73 -13.57 6.74 -15.56
N HIS A 74 -12.84 6.28 -16.57
CA HIS A 74 -12.45 4.88 -16.73
C HIS A 74 -11.56 4.42 -15.58
N LEU A 75 -10.50 5.18 -15.27
CA LEU A 75 -9.62 4.92 -14.13
C LEU A 75 -10.40 4.82 -12.81
N MET A 76 -11.30 5.76 -12.55
CA MET A 76 -12.17 5.74 -11.37
C MET A 76 -13.06 4.49 -11.35
N SER A 77 -13.63 4.10 -12.48
CA SER A 77 -14.45 2.89 -12.60
C SER A 77 -13.63 1.63 -12.26
N VAL A 78 -12.42 1.50 -12.81
CA VAL A 78 -11.48 0.40 -12.49
C VAL A 78 -11.10 0.40 -11.01
N TRP A 79 -10.85 1.56 -10.42
CA TRP A 79 -10.56 1.68 -8.99
C TRP A 79 -11.76 1.32 -8.11
N ASN A 80 -12.98 1.70 -8.47
CA ASN A 80 -14.19 1.26 -7.77
C ASN A 80 -14.36 -0.28 -7.83
N ILE A 81 -14.08 -0.91 -8.97
CA ILE A 81 -14.06 -2.39 -9.10
C ILE A 81 -12.97 -3.00 -8.23
N THR A 82 -11.77 -2.41 -8.23
CA THR A 82 -10.64 -2.84 -7.41
C THR A 82 -11.01 -2.85 -5.93
N VAL A 83 -11.63 -1.77 -5.45
CA VAL A 83 -12.15 -1.67 -4.08
C VAL A 83 -13.24 -2.69 -3.84
N ALA A 84 -14.19 -2.89 -4.77
CA ALA A 84 -15.24 -3.89 -4.61
C ALA A 84 -14.68 -5.31 -4.39
N LEU A 85 -13.55 -5.65 -5.00
CA LEU A 85 -12.84 -6.91 -4.78
C LEU A 85 -11.99 -6.96 -3.51
N GLY A 86 -11.96 -5.90 -2.71
CA GLY A 86 -11.14 -5.78 -1.51
C GLY A 86 -9.69 -5.35 -1.76
N GLY A 87 -9.38 -4.85 -2.95
CA GLY A 87 -8.09 -4.24 -3.27
C GLY A 87 -8.00 -2.76 -2.88
N ALA A 88 -6.79 -2.20 -2.95
CA ALA A 88 -6.54 -0.78 -2.71
C ALA A 88 -6.06 -0.12 -4.01
N PRO A 89 -6.73 0.95 -4.49
CA PRO A 89 -6.29 1.72 -5.64
C PRO A 89 -4.85 2.23 -5.51
N ARG A 90 -4.07 2.08 -6.57
CA ARG A 90 -2.67 2.53 -6.68
C ARG A 90 -2.25 2.61 -8.15
N LEU A 91 -1.20 3.37 -8.42
CA LEU A 91 -0.46 3.32 -9.69
C LEU A 91 0.99 2.96 -9.38
N GLY A 92 1.50 1.91 -10.04
CA GLY A 92 2.87 1.42 -9.95
C GLY A 92 3.64 1.49 -11.26
N ARG A 93 3.08 2.11 -12.32
CA ARG A 93 3.70 2.21 -13.65
C ARG A 93 5.10 2.82 -13.61
N SER A 94 5.94 2.43 -14.57
CA SER A 94 7.22 3.09 -14.81
C SER A 94 7.02 4.49 -15.42
N ASN A 95 8.08 5.30 -15.41
CA ASN A 95 8.10 6.59 -16.11
C ASN A 95 8.10 6.39 -17.62
N PHE A 96 7.56 7.37 -18.35
CA PHE A 96 7.53 7.33 -19.80
C PHE A 96 8.94 7.46 -20.42
N PRO A 97 9.21 6.82 -21.57
CA PRO A 97 8.36 5.82 -22.22
C PRO A 97 8.33 4.52 -21.40
N LEU A 98 7.21 3.79 -21.47
CA LEU A 98 7.14 2.49 -20.79
C LEU A 98 8.13 1.50 -21.41
N ASP A 99 8.80 0.71 -20.57
CA ASP A 99 9.69 -0.36 -21.04
C ASP A 99 8.85 -1.50 -21.68
N PRO A 100 9.32 -2.13 -22.78
CA PRO A 100 8.62 -3.26 -23.40
C PRO A 100 8.30 -4.38 -22.41
N GLY A 101 7.08 -4.92 -22.48
CA GLY A 101 6.61 -6.03 -21.64
C GLY A 101 5.65 -5.60 -20.51
N TYR A 102 5.62 -4.32 -20.14
CA TYR A 102 4.64 -3.79 -19.19
C TYR A 102 3.21 -3.83 -19.73
N LEU A 103 3.03 -3.57 -21.03
CA LEU A 103 1.80 -3.72 -21.80
C LEU A 103 2.05 -4.66 -23.00
N PRO A 104 1.02 -5.11 -23.74
CA PRO A 104 1.23 -5.92 -24.94
C PRO A 104 2.17 -5.23 -25.93
N ALA A 105 2.88 -6.01 -26.75
CA ALA A 105 3.84 -5.46 -27.71
C ALA A 105 3.22 -4.41 -28.64
N GLY A 106 1.95 -4.59 -29.00
CA GLY A 106 1.20 -3.65 -29.83
C GLY A 106 0.72 -2.38 -29.12
N VAL A 107 1.00 -2.18 -27.83
CA VAL A 107 0.59 -0.98 -27.08
C VAL A 107 1.84 -0.19 -26.69
N VAL A 108 2.29 0.67 -27.60
CA VAL A 108 3.45 1.53 -27.38
C VAL A 108 3.03 2.79 -26.64
N VAL A 109 3.61 3.04 -25.47
CA VAL A 109 3.24 4.21 -24.64
C VAL A 109 4.45 5.11 -24.43
N LYS A 110 4.42 6.27 -25.09
CA LYS A 110 5.45 7.32 -25.01
C LYS A 110 4.82 8.71 -25.08
N LEU A 111 5.51 9.71 -24.54
CA LEU A 111 5.07 11.10 -24.63
C LEU A 111 5.53 11.69 -25.96
N ALA A 112 4.62 12.20 -26.78
CA ALA A 112 4.91 12.79 -28.08
C ALA A 112 3.95 13.97 -28.37
N PRO A 113 4.43 15.05 -29.02
CA PRO A 113 3.60 16.20 -29.35
C PRO A 113 2.49 15.82 -30.33
N PHE A 114 1.46 16.66 -30.42
CA PHE A 114 0.39 16.47 -31.39
C PHE A 114 0.91 16.64 -32.82
N ASN A 115 0.79 15.59 -33.62
CA ASN A 115 1.09 15.56 -35.04
C ASN A 115 0.28 14.41 -35.69
N ARG A 116 0.45 14.20 -37.00
CA ARG A 116 -0.29 13.15 -37.73
C ARG A 116 -0.03 11.75 -37.18
N ALA A 117 1.23 11.42 -36.88
CA ALA A 117 1.61 10.11 -36.36
C ALA A 117 1.05 9.88 -34.95
N THR A 118 1.17 10.85 -34.05
CA THR A 118 0.60 10.77 -32.69
C THR A 118 -0.93 10.62 -32.73
N LEU A 119 -1.61 11.36 -33.61
CA LEU A 119 -3.06 11.22 -33.78
C LEU A 119 -3.45 9.86 -34.35
N GLN A 120 -2.72 9.35 -35.35
CA GLN A 120 -2.94 8.01 -35.90
C GLN A 120 -2.74 6.94 -34.83
N HIS A 121 -1.75 7.10 -33.96
CA HIS A 121 -1.53 6.22 -32.83
C HIS A 121 -2.71 6.23 -31.83
N PHE A 122 -3.32 7.39 -31.56
CA PHE A 122 -4.53 7.46 -30.73
C PHE A 122 -5.71 6.71 -31.36
N ILE A 123 -5.91 6.86 -32.68
CA ILE A 123 -6.93 6.12 -33.44
C ILE A 123 -6.66 4.62 -33.36
N TYR A 124 -5.40 4.22 -33.50
CA TYR A 124 -5.00 2.83 -33.39
C TYR A 124 -5.32 2.28 -32.00
N LEU A 125 -4.92 2.95 -30.92
CA LEU A 125 -5.17 2.48 -29.54
C LEU A 125 -6.66 2.29 -29.22
N GLU A 126 -7.50 3.19 -29.71
CA GLU A 126 -8.96 3.20 -29.47
C GLU A 126 -9.75 2.35 -30.47
N ARG A 127 -9.08 1.66 -31.40
CA ARG A 127 -9.77 0.98 -32.50
C ARG A 127 -10.66 -0.17 -31.99
N PRO A 128 -11.84 -0.37 -32.59
CA PRO A 128 -12.66 -1.54 -32.29
C PRO A 128 -11.98 -2.83 -32.76
N ALA A 129 -12.32 -3.94 -32.10
CA ALA A 129 -11.88 -5.27 -32.51
C ALA A 129 -12.15 -5.53 -34.02
N GLY A 130 -11.14 -6.06 -34.72
CA GLY A 130 -11.19 -6.32 -36.16
C GLY A 130 -10.87 -5.12 -37.05
N SER A 131 -10.63 -3.93 -36.49
CA SER A 131 -10.13 -2.77 -37.25
C SER A 131 -8.75 -3.03 -37.87
N THR A 132 -8.56 -2.58 -39.11
CA THR A 132 -7.30 -2.66 -39.86
C THR A 132 -6.54 -1.33 -39.88
N GLU A 133 -6.92 -0.37 -39.03
CA GLU A 133 -6.19 0.89 -38.88
C GLU A 133 -4.72 0.61 -38.54
N PRO A 134 -3.75 1.14 -39.30
CA PRO A 134 -2.35 1.00 -38.96
C PRO A 134 -2.01 1.88 -37.77
N ASP A 135 -0.92 1.55 -37.08
CA ASP A 135 -0.36 2.43 -36.06
C ASP A 135 0.31 3.67 -36.71
N GLY A 136 0.54 4.71 -35.92
CA GLY A 136 1.25 5.91 -36.35
C GLY A 136 2.75 5.66 -36.58
N GLU A 137 3.33 6.37 -37.56
CA GLU A 137 4.77 6.29 -37.85
C GLU A 137 5.61 6.56 -36.59
N GLY A 138 6.55 5.66 -36.29
CA GLY A 138 7.41 5.74 -35.11
C GLY A 138 6.79 5.18 -33.84
N PHE A 139 5.57 4.62 -33.88
CA PHE A 139 4.94 3.88 -32.79
C PHE A 139 4.99 2.36 -33.01
N GLU A 140 5.80 1.88 -33.95
CA GLU A 140 5.99 0.45 -34.16
C GLU A 140 6.59 -0.23 -32.90
N PRO A 141 6.17 -1.46 -32.58
CA PRO A 141 6.75 -2.20 -31.47
C PRO A 141 8.27 -2.36 -31.63
N GLU A 142 9.05 -1.91 -30.65
CA GLU A 142 10.51 -2.13 -30.64
C GLU A 142 10.83 -3.63 -30.68
N ARG A 143 9.96 -4.45 -30.06
CA ARG A 143 10.11 -5.90 -29.95
C ARG A 143 8.75 -6.56 -30.09
N HIS A 144 8.69 -7.62 -30.89
CA HIS A 144 7.54 -8.52 -30.92
C HIS A 144 7.70 -9.59 -29.83
N PHE A 145 6.78 -9.61 -28.87
CA PHE A 145 6.74 -10.58 -27.78
C PHE A 145 5.30 -10.93 -27.44
N LEU A 146 5.11 -12.10 -26.83
CA LEU A 146 3.83 -12.51 -26.25
C LEU A 146 3.98 -12.51 -24.72
N ARG A 147 2.99 -11.96 -24.03
CA ARG A 147 2.92 -11.99 -22.56
C ARG A 147 2.12 -13.19 -22.08
N GLY A 148 2.47 -13.68 -20.89
CA GLY A 148 1.80 -14.81 -20.25
C GLY A 148 2.47 -16.16 -20.52
N ALA A 149 1.93 -17.21 -19.91
CA ALA A 149 2.39 -18.59 -20.10
C ALA A 149 1.18 -19.53 -20.18
N ASN A 150 1.34 -20.64 -20.93
CA ASN A 150 0.32 -21.68 -20.98
C ASN A 150 0.41 -22.55 -19.71
N GLY A 151 -0.55 -22.39 -18.79
CA GLY A 151 -0.73 -23.29 -17.65
C GLY A 151 -1.16 -22.59 -16.35
N PRO A 152 -1.65 -23.36 -15.35
CA PRO A 152 -2.03 -22.82 -14.06
C PRO A 152 -0.82 -22.24 -13.32
N ARG A 153 -0.97 -21.00 -12.85
CA ARG A 153 0.04 -20.28 -12.05
C ARG A 153 -0.65 -19.68 -10.83
N LEU A 154 0.11 -19.57 -9.74
CA LEU A 154 -0.30 -18.80 -8.57
C LEU A 154 0.13 -17.34 -8.71
N THR A 155 1.35 -17.11 -9.20
CA THR A 155 1.88 -15.78 -9.50
C THR A 155 1.09 -15.13 -10.65
N PRO A 156 0.57 -13.91 -10.48
CA PRO A 156 -0.03 -13.16 -11.57
C PRO A 156 0.97 -12.89 -12.69
N MET A 157 0.50 -12.95 -13.94
CA MET A 157 1.28 -12.60 -15.12
C MET A 157 0.40 -11.75 -16.03
N GLY A 158 0.99 -10.74 -16.67
CA GLY A 158 0.32 -10.01 -17.74
C GLY A 158 -0.09 -10.98 -18.87
N ILE A 159 -1.28 -10.77 -19.42
CA ILE A 159 -1.81 -11.54 -20.54
C ILE A 159 -1.78 -10.69 -21.81
N ASN A 160 -1.66 -11.33 -22.97
CA ASN A 160 -1.71 -10.60 -24.23
C ASN A 160 -3.16 -10.32 -24.63
N TYR A 161 -3.40 -9.18 -25.27
CA TYR A 161 -4.66 -8.76 -25.89
C TYR A 161 -4.35 -7.89 -27.11
N GLU A 162 -5.24 -7.89 -28.10
CA GLU A 162 -5.11 -7.12 -29.33
C GLU A 162 -5.72 -5.72 -29.21
N THR A 163 -6.85 -5.60 -28.49
CA THR A 163 -7.52 -4.32 -28.21
C THR A 163 -7.84 -4.14 -26.73
N VAL A 164 -8.08 -2.89 -26.32
CA VAL A 164 -8.48 -2.53 -24.95
C VAL A 164 -9.82 -3.19 -24.59
N GLY A 165 -10.74 -3.29 -25.53
CA GLY A 165 -12.03 -3.96 -25.38
C GLY A 165 -11.91 -5.45 -25.10
N GLU A 166 -11.03 -6.16 -25.82
CA GLU A 166 -10.74 -7.59 -25.54
C GLU A 166 -10.22 -7.78 -24.11
N PHE A 167 -9.37 -6.87 -23.64
CA PHE A 167 -8.84 -6.91 -22.28
C PHE A 167 -9.95 -6.78 -21.22
N TYR A 168 -10.85 -5.80 -21.37
CA TYR A 168 -11.98 -5.61 -20.46
C TYR A 168 -13.01 -6.74 -20.53
N GLN A 169 -13.26 -7.31 -21.71
CA GLN A 169 -14.10 -8.51 -21.84
C GLN A 169 -13.48 -9.70 -21.07
N THR A 170 -12.17 -9.86 -21.14
CA THR A 170 -11.43 -10.90 -20.40
C THR A 170 -11.55 -10.70 -18.88
N LEU A 171 -11.38 -9.47 -18.40
CA LEU A 171 -11.63 -9.11 -16.99
C LEU A 171 -13.07 -9.44 -16.57
N GLY A 172 -14.05 -9.06 -17.39
CA GLY A 172 -15.47 -9.36 -17.14
C GLY A 172 -15.75 -10.86 -17.01
N ASN A 173 -15.17 -11.68 -17.89
CA ASN A 173 -15.26 -13.14 -17.80
C ASN A 173 -14.60 -13.69 -16.54
N GLY A 174 -13.44 -13.14 -16.15
CA GLY A 174 -12.78 -13.48 -14.89
C GLY A 174 -13.67 -13.22 -13.66
N LEU A 175 -14.33 -12.06 -13.61
CA LEU A 175 -15.24 -11.71 -12.53
C LEU A 175 -16.49 -12.61 -12.48
N ARG A 176 -17.06 -12.96 -13.64
CA ARG A 176 -18.17 -13.94 -13.70
C ARG A 176 -17.75 -15.27 -13.09
N GLY A 177 -16.56 -15.77 -13.45
CA GLY A 177 -16.00 -17.00 -12.89
C GLY A 177 -15.78 -16.92 -11.37
N MET A 178 -15.28 -15.78 -10.87
CA MET A 178 -15.10 -15.56 -9.43
C MET A 178 -16.43 -15.58 -8.68
N VAL A 179 -17.46 -14.91 -9.19
CA VAL A 179 -18.79 -14.88 -8.57
C VAL A 179 -19.44 -16.26 -8.59
N GLN A 180 -19.29 -17.01 -9.68
CA GLN A 180 -19.76 -18.39 -9.75
C GLN A 180 -19.09 -19.27 -8.69
N LYS A 181 -17.80 -19.06 -8.42
CA LYS A 181 -17.01 -19.85 -7.47
C LYS A 181 -17.21 -19.46 -6.01
N TYR A 182 -17.25 -18.16 -5.71
CA TYR A 182 -17.22 -17.63 -4.35
C TYR A 182 -18.56 -17.03 -3.89
N GLY A 183 -19.55 -16.97 -4.77
CA GLY A 183 -20.76 -16.17 -4.57
C GLY A 183 -20.48 -14.68 -4.69
N GLU A 184 -21.53 -13.87 -4.82
CA GLU A 184 -21.41 -12.43 -5.03
C GLU A 184 -20.77 -11.72 -3.85
N ALA A 185 -21.22 -12.00 -2.62
CA ALA A 185 -20.63 -11.43 -1.40
C ALA A 185 -19.18 -11.88 -1.18
N GLY A 186 -18.85 -13.12 -1.59
CA GLY A 186 -17.48 -13.62 -1.50
C GLY A 186 -16.56 -12.97 -2.52
N ALA A 187 -17.02 -12.72 -3.75
CA ALA A 187 -16.24 -12.04 -4.78
C ALA A 187 -16.13 -10.53 -4.51
N MET A 188 -17.24 -9.86 -4.23
CA MET A 188 -17.35 -8.41 -4.00
C MET A 188 -17.29 -8.07 -2.49
N CYS A 189 -16.16 -8.37 -1.86
CA CYS A 189 -16.00 -8.34 -0.40
C CYS A 189 -15.41 -7.04 0.17
N GLY A 190 -15.12 -6.03 -0.66
CA GLY A 190 -14.54 -4.78 -0.17
C GLY A 190 -15.55 -3.74 0.29
N ASP A 191 -15.07 -2.72 1.00
CA ASP A 191 -15.91 -1.70 1.64
C ASP A 191 -16.45 -0.67 0.63
N PRO A 192 -17.77 -0.59 0.39
CA PRO A 192 -18.36 0.40 -0.51
C PRO A 192 -18.23 1.86 -0.04
N ALA A 193 -17.86 2.12 1.22
CA ALA A 193 -17.58 3.46 1.72
C ALA A 193 -16.26 4.01 1.17
N LEU A 194 -15.33 3.15 0.76
CA LEU A 194 -14.06 3.55 0.16
C LEU A 194 -14.19 3.96 -1.30
N GLN A 195 -15.24 3.51 -2.00
CA GLN A 195 -15.51 3.85 -3.40
C GLN A 195 -15.91 5.32 -3.58
N LEU A 196 -15.66 5.85 -4.78
CA LEU A 196 -16.14 7.17 -5.19
C LEU A 196 -17.49 7.06 -5.90
N SER A 197 -18.33 8.06 -5.71
CA SER A 197 -19.64 8.19 -6.35
C SER A 197 -19.94 9.62 -6.75
N LYS A 198 -21.11 9.84 -7.38
CA LYS A 198 -21.62 11.19 -7.69
C LYS A 198 -21.78 12.10 -6.46
N ALA A 199 -21.80 11.54 -5.25
CA ALA A 199 -21.81 12.33 -4.02
C ALA A 199 -20.48 13.05 -3.78
N GLU A 200 -19.37 12.46 -4.21
CA GLU A 200 -18.03 13.01 -4.04
C GLU A 200 -17.53 13.73 -5.31
N VAL A 201 -17.88 13.24 -6.50
CA VAL A 201 -17.35 13.81 -7.76
C VAL A 201 -18.31 13.72 -8.94
N SER A 202 -18.37 14.79 -9.72
CA SER A 202 -19.15 14.89 -10.96
C SER A 202 -18.34 14.46 -12.19
N LEU A 203 -17.85 13.21 -12.19
CA LEU A 203 -17.18 12.62 -13.35
C LEU A 203 -18.05 11.53 -14.00
N PRO A 204 -17.95 11.35 -15.33
CA PRO A 204 -18.43 10.13 -15.99
C PRO A 204 -17.84 8.90 -15.28
N GLY A 205 -18.63 7.86 -15.02
CA GLY A 205 -18.17 6.67 -14.31
C GLY A 205 -18.19 6.74 -12.77
N ALA A 206 -18.62 7.84 -12.15
CA ALA A 206 -18.70 8.00 -10.69
C ALA A 206 -19.84 7.18 -10.05
N ASN A 207 -19.89 5.88 -10.32
CA ASN A 207 -20.89 4.96 -9.81
C ASN A 207 -20.22 3.88 -8.96
N LYS A 208 -20.80 3.61 -7.79
CA LYS A 208 -20.34 2.52 -6.93
C LYS A 208 -20.55 1.17 -7.63
N VAL A 209 -19.56 0.31 -7.48
CA VAL A 209 -19.58 -1.10 -7.87
C VAL A 209 -19.86 -1.93 -6.64
N ILE A 210 -21.10 -2.38 -6.49
CA ILE A 210 -21.57 -3.12 -5.31
C ILE A 210 -21.87 -4.59 -5.60
N CYS A 211 -21.89 -4.96 -6.88
CA CYS A 211 -22.31 -6.27 -7.35
C CYS A 211 -21.70 -6.55 -8.74
N LEU A 212 -21.76 -7.80 -9.21
CA LEU A 212 -21.25 -8.22 -10.52
C LEU A 212 -21.90 -7.42 -11.64
N LYS A 213 -23.21 -7.19 -11.55
CA LYS A 213 -23.95 -6.42 -12.56
C LYS A 213 -23.37 -5.01 -12.71
N THR A 214 -23.10 -4.31 -11.60
CA THR A 214 -22.51 -2.97 -11.65
C THR A 214 -21.05 -2.97 -12.13
N ALA A 215 -20.28 -4.02 -11.84
CA ALA A 215 -18.91 -4.15 -12.35
C ALA A 215 -18.89 -4.36 -13.87
N LEU A 216 -19.75 -5.25 -14.38
CA LEU A 216 -19.87 -5.50 -15.82
C LEU A 216 -20.40 -4.27 -16.58
N ALA A 217 -21.34 -3.52 -15.99
CA ALA A 217 -21.82 -2.27 -16.59
C ALA A 217 -20.72 -1.20 -16.65
N ALA A 218 -19.83 -1.15 -15.65
CA ALA A 218 -18.67 -0.25 -15.67
C ALA A 218 -17.69 -0.62 -16.79
N PHE A 219 -17.34 -1.91 -16.95
CA PHE A 219 -16.52 -2.37 -18.07
C PHE A 219 -17.15 -2.07 -19.43
N GLU A 220 -18.44 -2.35 -19.60
CA GLU A 220 -19.15 -2.09 -20.85
C GLU A 220 -19.14 -0.59 -21.20
N SER A 221 -19.29 0.29 -20.21
CA SER A 221 -19.20 1.73 -20.41
C SER A 221 -17.82 2.17 -20.90
N ILE A 222 -16.75 1.58 -20.37
CA ILE A 222 -15.37 1.87 -20.80
C ILE A 222 -15.18 1.46 -22.26
N ILE A 223 -15.57 0.22 -22.60
CA ILE A 223 -15.49 -0.31 -23.97
C ILE A 223 -16.26 0.57 -24.95
N THR A 224 -17.50 0.94 -24.59
CA THR A 224 -18.39 1.75 -25.45
C THR A 224 -17.84 3.16 -25.67
N GLN A 225 -17.20 3.76 -24.66
CA GLN A 225 -16.63 5.11 -24.77
C GLN A 225 -15.35 5.11 -25.61
N GLY A 226 -14.45 4.14 -25.41
CA GLY A 226 -13.22 4.01 -26.20
C GLY A 226 -13.48 3.61 -27.66
N GLU A 227 -13.90 2.35 -27.87
CA GLU A 227 -13.99 1.72 -29.19
C GLU A 227 -15.28 2.10 -29.95
N GLY A 228 -16.33 2.51 -29.22
CA GLY A 228 -17.69 2.51 -29.73
C GLY A 228 -18.30 1.11 -29.62
N ALA A 229 -19.62 1.01 -29.39
CA ALA A 229 -20.30 -0.28 -29.49
C ALA A 229 -20.11 -0.83 -30.92
N GLN A 230 -20.27 -2.15 -31.10
CA GLN A 230 -20.35 -2.74 -32.44
C GLN A 230 -21.40 -1.95 -33.26
N GLU A 231 -20.86 -1.11 -34.16
CA GLU A 231 -21.48 -0.39 -35.27
C GLU A 231 -22.08 1.03 -35.12
N ASN A 232 -22.41 1.65 -33.97
CA ASN A 232 -23.09 2.98 -34.03
C ASN A 232 -23.02 3.89 -32.78
N THR A 233 -21.83 4.24 -32.27
CA THR A 233 -21.71 5.40 -31.36
C THR A 233 -20.93 6.53 -32.04
N GLU A 234 -21.63 7.56 -32.52
CA GLU A 234 -21.05 8.74 -33.19
C GLU A 234 -20.03 9.53 -32.32
N ASN A 235 -19.92 9.21 -31.03
CA ASN A 235 -19.17 9.98 -30.04
C ASN A 235 -18.09 9.18 -29.27
N SER A 236 -17.66 8.00 -29.74
CA SER A 236 -16.55 7.26 -29.12
C SER A 236 -15.20 7.96 -29.31
N HIS A 237 -14.19 7.57 -28.52
CA HIS A 237 -12.84 8.13 -28.63
C HIS A 237 -12.27 7.89 -30.03
N TYR A 238 -12.41 6.67 -30.55
CA TYR A 238 -12.05 6.32 -31.92
C TYR A 238 -12.63 7.29 -32.96
N GLN A 239 -13.94 7.52 -32.92
CA GLN A 239 -14.63 8.38 -33.89
C GLN A 239 -14.20 9.85 -33.74
N ARG A 240 -14.01 10.34 -32.51
CA ARG A 240 -13.53 11.70 -32.27
C ARG A 240 -12.12 11.91 -32.83
N PHE A 241 -11.20 10.98 -32.60
CA PHE A 241 -9.85 11.08 -33.17
C PHE A 241 -9.86 10.94 -34.69
N ALA A 242 -10.68 10.05 -35.25
CA ALA A 242 -10.86 9.91 -36.70
C ALA A 242 -11.42 11.20 -37.34
N ALA A 243 -12.36 11.87 -36.69
CA ALA A 243 -12.89 13.17 -37.13
C ALA A 243 -11.82 14.26 -37.12
N ILE A 244 -11.00 14.33 -36.05
CA ILE A 244 -9.84 15.24 -36.00
C ILE A 244 -8.87 14.93 -37.15
N ARG A 245 -8.61 13.66 -37.44
CA ARG A 245 -7.72 13.26 -38.56
C ARG A 245 -8.25 13.76 -39.89
N ALA A 246 -9.54 13.54 -40.17
CA ALA A 246 -10.16 13.99 -41.41
C ALA A 246 -10.05 15.52 -41.61
N GLU A 247 -10.32 16.30 -40.57
CA GLU A 247 -10.18 17.77 -40.61
C GLU A 247 -8.71 18.20 -40.74
N TYR A 248 -7.79 17.52 -40.06
CA TYR A 248 -6.36 17.82 -40.14
C TYR A 248 -5.80 17.55 -41.54
N GLU A 249 -6.16 16.44 -42.18
CA GLU A 249 -5.77 16.14 -43.56
C GLU A 249 -6.32 17.19 -44.55
N ALA A 250 -7.56 17.66 -44.35
CA ALA A 250 -8.14 18.72 -45.18
C ALA A 250 -7.37 20.05 -45.04
N LEU A 251 -7.00 20.43 -43.82
CA LEU A 251 -6.19 21.64 -43.57
C LEU A 251 -4.78 21.53 -44.14
N LEU A 252 -4.15 20.36 -44.07
CA LEU A 252 -2.83 20.10 -44.67
C LEU A 252 -2.86 20.10 -46.20
N ALA A 253 -3.95 19.61 -46.80
CA ALA A 253 -4.14 19.68 -48.24
C ALA A 253 -4.27 21.13 -48.72
N ALA A 254 -4.89 22.01 -47.91
CA ALA A 254 -4.99 23.44 -48.18
C ALA A 254 -3.67 24.20 -47.91
N ASP A 255 -2.94 23.83 -46.86
CA ASP A 255 -1.66 24.43 -46.46
C ASP A 255 -0.68 23.34 -45.96
N PRO A 256 0.22 22.85 -46.83
CA PRO A 256 1.21 21.83 -46.46
C PRO A 256 2.22 22.28 -45.39
N SER A 257 2.32 23.59 -45.11
CA SER A 257 3.20 24.14 -44.08
C SER A 257 2.55 24.20 -42.69
N PHE A 258 1.25 23.88 -42.59
CA PHE A 258 0.48 23.95 -41.37
C PHE A 258 1.06 23.08 -40.25
N LYS A 259 1.36 23.70 -39.10
CA LYS A 259 1.85 23.05 -37.89
C LYS A 259 0.94 23.40 -36.71
N PRO A 260 0.06 22.47 -36.26
CA PRO A 260 -0.92 22.76 -35.20
C PRO A 260 -0.32 22.80 -33.79
N ALA A 261 0.90 22.31 -33.60
CA ALA A 261 1.54 22.17 -32.31
C ALA A 261 2.97 22.73 -32.30
N PHE A 262 3.45 23.04 -31.10
CA PHE A 262 4.86 23.26 -30.83
C PHE A 262 5.65 21.94 -30.93
N PRO A 263 6.96 21.99 -31.29
CA PRO A 263 7.81 20.81 -31.38
C PRO A 263 8.24 20.32 -29.99
N ALA A 264 7.29 20.02 -29.11
CA ALA A 264 7.56 19.52 -27.76
C ALA A 264 8.27 18.16 -27.82
N ALA A 265 9.15 17.91 -26.86
CA ALA A 265 10.07 16.79 -26.90
C ALA A 265 9.37 15.43 -26.89
N THR A 266 9.87 14.47 -27.67
CA THR A 266 9.47 13.07 -27.44
C THR A 266 10.19 12.56 -26.18
N ASN A 267 9.43 12.07 -25.20
CA ASN A 267 9.90 11.60 -23.90
C ASN A 267 10.88 12.57 -23.20
N PRO A 268 10.42 13.77 -22.77
CA PRO A 268 11.26 14.69 -22.02
C PRO A 268 11.65 14.09 -20.66
N VAL A 269 12.86 14.38 -20.20
CA VAL A 269 13.36 13.95 -18.88
C VAL A 269 14.11 15.08 -18.16
N LEU A 270 13.87 15.23 -16.86
CA LEU A 270 14.56 16.19 -16.00
C LEU A 270 15.96 15.73 -15.57
N ARG A 271 16.14 14.41 -15.46
CA ARG A 271 17.42 13.82 -15.07
C ARG A 271 18.06 13.20 -16.29
N ARG A 272 19.38 13.39 -16.43
CA ARG A 272 20.15 12.76 -17.49
C ARG A 272 19.94 11.25 -17.45
N PRO A 273 19.33 10.64 -18.49
CA PRO A 273 18.89 9.26 -18.43
C PRO A 273 20.10 8.31 -18.58
N PRO A 274 20.15 7.20 -17.83
CA PRO A 274 21.17 6.16 -18.03
C PRO A 274 21.09 5.51 -19.41
N ARG A 275 19.89 5.47 -20.01
CA ARG A 275 19.58 5.00 -21.36
C ARG A 275 19.03 6.18 -22.19
N PRO A 276 19.88 6.94 -22.91
CA PRO A 276 19.48 8.18 -23.58
C PRO A 276 18.63 7.98 -24.83
N GLU A 277 18.56 6.76 -25.36
CA GLU A 277 17.86 6.44 -26.59
C GLU A 277 16.37 6.83 -26.50
N GLY A 278 15.90 7.61 -27.46
CA GLY A 278 14.50 8.03 -27.56
C GLY A 278 14.02 8.98 -26.46
N ARG A 279 14.94 9.64 -25.72
CA ARG A 279 14.62 10.59 -24.64
C ARG A 279 15.32 11.94 -24.87
N VAL A 280 14.64 13.02 -24.49
CA VAL A 280 15.20 14.38 -24.55
C VAL A 280 15.47 14.87 -23.14
N TRP A 281 16.74 15.03 -22.80
CA TRP A 281 17.14 15.64 -21.53
C TRP A 281 16.94 17.15 -21.59
N LEU A 282 16.20 17.70 -20.63
CA LEU A 282 15.96 19.12 -20.51
C LEU A 282 17.17 19.81 -19.86
N GLU A 283 17.64 20.87 -20.48
CA GLU A 283 18.81 21.65 -20.07
C GLU A 283 18.48 23.14 -19.89
N ASN A 284 17.36 23.62 -20.46
CA ASN A 284 16.90 24.99 -20.25
C ASN A 284 16.36 25.18 -18.82
N GLU A 285 16.89 26.15 -18.09
CA GLU A 285 16.57 26.36 -16.65
C GLU A 285 15.08 26.67 -16.41
N ASP A 286 14.48 27.52 -17.25
CA ASP A 286 13.06 27.86 -17.15
C ASP A 286 12.16 26.65 -17.43
N ALA A 287 12.54 25.83 -18.42
CA ALA A 287 11.84 24.60 -18.74
C ALA A 287 11.95 23.59 -17.59
N ILE A 288 13.14 23.42 -17.02
CA ILE A 288 13.38 22.56 -15.87
C ILE A 288 12.52 22.99 -14.68
N ALA A 289 12.54 24.28 -14.31
CA ALA A 289 11.76 24.79 -13.20
C ALA A 289 10.24 24.62 -13.41
N THR A 290 9.76 24.86 -14.64
CA THR A 290 8.35 24.68 -15.00
C THR A 290 7.94 23.20 -14.90
N VAL A 291 8.75 22.31 -15.45
CA VAL A 291 8.47 20.86 -15.50
C VAL A 291 8.63 20.21 -14.14
N ASP A 292 9.55 20.67 -13.29
CA ASP A 292 9.70 20.20 -11.91
C ASP A 292 8.46 20.53 -11.06
N LEU A 293 7.98 21.78 -11.13
CA LEU A 293 6.76 22.19 -10.44
C LEU A 293 5.54 21.40 -10.94
N ALA A 294 5.41 21.22 -12.25
CA ALA A 294 4.34 20.43 -12.86
C ALA A 294 4.37 18.97 -12.37
N ASN A 295 5.56 18.35 -12.34
CA ASN A 295 5.75 16.99 -11.85
C ASN A 295 5.44 16.86 -10.36
N ALA A 296 5.85 17.83 -9.54
CA ALA A 296 5.57 17.86 -8.11
C ALA A 296 4.07 17.98 -7.83
N ALA A 297 3.36 18.84 -8.57
CA ALA A 297 1.91 18.97 -8.50
C ALA A 297 1.19 17.69 -8.94
N TYR A 298 1.63 17.09 -10.05
CA TYR A 298 1.12 15.83 -10.57
C TYR A 298 1.32 14.65 -9.60
N GLY A 299 2.47 14.60 -8.91
CA GLY A 299 2.75 13.59 -7.89
C GLY A 299 1.85 13.74 -6.66
N LEU A 300 1.62 14.98 -6.20
CA LEU A 300 0.70 15.25 -5.09
C LEU A 300 -0.75 14.94 -5.47
N MET A 301 -1.17 15.30 -6.68
CA MET A 301 -2.49 15.00 -7.23
C MET A 301 -2.79 13.50 -7.16
N GLN A 302 -1.90 12.65 -7.68
CA GLN A 302 -2.12 11.21 -7.65
C GLN A 302 -2.20 10.67 -6.21
N ARG A 303 -1.40 11.20 -5.28
CA ARG A 303 -1.46 10.80 -3.87
C ARG A 303 -2.78 11.18 -3.20
N LEU A 304 -3.31 12.37 -3.49
CA LEU A 304 -4.61 12.81 -2.99
C LEU A 304 -5.74 11.96 -3.56
N LEU A 305 -5.70 11.66 -4.86
CA LEU A 305 -6.68 10.78 -5.51
C LEU A 305 -6.65 9.37 -4.90
N ALA A 306 -5.47 8.76 -4.74
CA ALA A 306 -5.34 7.46 -4.09
C ALA A 306 -5.78 7.51 -2.61
N TYR A 307 -5.41 8.57 -1.88
CA TYR A 307 -5.82 8.78 -0.48
C TYR A 307 -7.35 8.88 -0.33
N SER A 308 -8.05 9.49 -1.29
CA SER A 308 -9.52 9.54 -1.27
C SER A 308 -10.17 8.15 -1.25
N TYR A 309 -9.48 7.11 -1.72
CA TYR A 309 -9.92 5.71 -1.67
C TYR A 309 -9.48 4.98 -0.40
N ALA A 310 -8.60 5.54 0.42
CA ALA A 310 -8.26 5.03 1.75
C ALA A 310 -9.16 5.64 2.84
N VAL A 311 -9.88 6.72 2.53
CA VAL A 311 -10.79 7.39 3.44
C VAL A 311 -12.24 6.93 3.18
N PRO A 312 -12.94 6.36 4.17
CA PRO A 312 -14.33 5.95 4.01
C PRO A 312 -15.27 7.16 4.04
N ALA A 313 -16.28 7.18 3.18
CA ALA A 313 -17.39 8.12 3.30
C ALA A 313 -18.16 7.88 4.63
N PRO A 314 -18.72 8.92 5.27
CA PRO A 314 -18.79 10.33 4.82
C PRO A 314 -17.68 11.22 5.40
N ASP A 315 -16.47 10.68 5.66
CA ASP A 315 -15.40 11.47 6.26
C ASP A 315 -15.02 12.68 5.36
N PRO A 316 -14.92 13.90 5.92
CA PRO A 316 -14.68 15.12 5.15
C PRO A 316 -13.34 15.13 4.41
N ASP A 317 -12.34 14.38 4.88
CA ASP A 317 -11.05 14.27 4.18
C ASP A 317 -11.22 13.66 2.79
N LYS A 318 -12.26 12.84 2.56
CA LYS A 318 -12.51 12.17 1.27
C LYS A 318 -12.79 13.19 0.18
N CYS A 319 -13.82 14.02 0.37
CA CYS A 319 -14.20 15.05 -0.59
C CYS A 319 -13.11 16.11 -0.70
N LEU A 320 -12.55 16.55 0.42
CA LEU A 320 -11.47 17.56 0.41
C LEU A 320 -10.26 17.09 -0.39
N SER A 321 -9.81 15.85 -0.20
CA SER A 321 -8.65 15.33 -0.95
C SER A 321 -8.95 15.23 -2.44
N LEU A 322 -10.18 14.87 -2.80
CA LEU A 322 -10.62 14.81 -4.19
C LEU A 322 -10.68 16.20 -4.84
N ASP A 323 -11.27 17.18 -4.15
CA ASP A 323 -11.34 18.56 -4.59
C ASP A 323 -9.95 19.17 -4.79
N LEU A 324 -9.05 18.96 -3.83
CA LEU A 324 -7.65 19.38 -3.91
C LEU A 324 -6.91 18.69 -5.08
N GLY A 325 -7.15 17.39 -5.28
CA GLY A 325 -6.62 16.64 -6.41
C GLY A 325 -7.09 17.19 -7.76
N ILE A 326 -8.39 17.43 -7.93
CA ILE A 326 -8.96 18.04 -9.14
C ILE A 326 -8.44 19.48 -9.32
N GLY A 327 -8.26 20.22 -8.23
CA GLY A 327 -7.64 21.53 -8.25
C GLY A 327 -6.23 21.51 -8.83
N LEU A 328 -5.41 20.53 -8.44
CA LEU A 328 -4.05 20.36 -8.98
C LEU A 328 -4.05 20.02 -10.48
N MET A 329 -5.08 19.34 -11.01
CA MET A 329 -5.21 19.14 -12.46
C MET A 329 -5.32 20.50 -13.20
N ARG A 330 -6.04 21.47 -12.62
CA ARG A 330 -6.19 22.82 -13.18
C ARG A 330 -4.90 23.63 -13.10
N ALA A 331 -4.08 23.41 -12.07
CA ALA A 331 -2.75 24.01 -11.95
C ALA A 331 -1.73 23.40 -12.94
N LEU A 332 -1.86 22.11 -13.25
CA LEU A 332 -0.95 21.40 -14.13
C LEU A 332 -1.04 21.87 -15.59
N ALA A 333 -2.25 22.07 -16.11
CA ALA A 333 -2.47 22.44 -17.51
C ALA A 333 -1.67 23.68 -17.98
N PRO A 334 -1.74 24.86 -17.31
CA PRO A 334 -0.96 26.02 -17.74
C PRO A 334 0.56 25.80 -17.64
N LEU A 335 1.04 25.04 -16.65
CA LEU A 335 2.46 24.69 -16.56
C LEU A 335 2.90 23.78 -17.71
N ALA A 336 2.06 22.82 -18.09
CA ALA A 336 2.34 21.92 -19.20
C ALA A 336 2.35 22.64 -20.55
N GLU A 337 1.42 23.55 -20.77
CA GLU A 337 1.38 24.42 -21.95
C GLU A 337 2.60 25.35 -22.02
N ARG A 338 3.03 25.87 -20.87
CA ARG A 338 4.27 26.65 -20.78
C ARG A 338 5.48 25.81 -21.15
N ALA A 339 5.61 24.60 -20.60
CA ALA A 339 6.71 23.71 -20.91
C ALA A 339 6.82 23.43 -22.43
N ALA A 340 5.69 23.20 -23.10
CA ALA A 340 5.65 22.99 -24.55
C ALA A 340 6.08 24.21 -25.40
N ARG A 341 6.24 25.39 -24.79
CA ARG A 341 6.66 26.64 -25.44
C ARG A 341 8.08 27.07 -25.11
N LEU A 342 8.73 26.39 -24.18
CA LEU A 342 10.10 26.67 -23.79
C LEU A 342 11.06 25.77 -24.56
N PRO A 343 12.26 26.26 -24.95
CA PRO A 343 13.29 25.41 -25.53
C PRO A 343 13.66 24.25 -24.59
N ALA A 344 13.93 23.08 -25.14
CA ALA A 344 14.38 21.93 -24.35
C ALA A 344 15.80 22.14 -23.81
N GLY A 345 16.70 22.66 -24.64
CA GLY A 345 18.10 22.80 -24.31
C GLY A 345 19.02 22.93 -25.54
N PRO A 346 20.28 23.36 -25.36
CA PRO A 346 21.24 23.49 -26.45
C PRO A 346 21.54 22.17 -27.18
N SER A 347 21.39 21.01 -26.53
CA SER A 347 21.59 19.71 -27.19
C SER A 347 20.47 19.36 -28.17
N ASN A 348 19.31 20.03 -28.08
CA ASN A 348 18.15 19.82 -28.96
C ASN A 348 17.55 21.19 -29.34
N PRO A 349 18.25 21.99 -30.19
CA PRO A 349 17.94 23.41 -30.40
C PRO A 349 16.58 23.66 -31.06
N ASP A 350 16.08 22.71 -31.85
CA ASP A 350 14.78 22.80 -32.54
C ASP A 350 13.63 22.14 -31.75
N CYS A 351 13.91 21.71 -30.52
CA CYS A 351 12.98 20.98 -29.67
C CYS A 351 12.53 21.88 -28.51
N HIS A 352 11.24 21.86 -28.23
CA HIS A 352 10.69 22.44 -27.02
C HIS A 352 10.64 21.39 -25.90
N ALA A 353 10.54 21.85 -24.66
CA ALA A 353 10.35 20.98 -23.53
C ALA A 353 8.92 20.40 -23.50
N GLY A 354 8.62 19.65 -22.45
CA GLY A 354 7.28 19.16 -22.16
C GLY A 354 7.26 18.50 -20.79
N VAL A 355 6.07 18.37 -20.20
CA VAL A 355 5.92 17.70 -18.91
C VAL A 355 6.23 16.21 -19.03
N THR A 356 6.84 15.63 -18.01
CA THR A 356 7.30 14.24 -18.06
C THR A 356 6.34 13.27 -17.38
N PHE A 357 5.34 13.78 -16.65
CA PHE A 357 4.45 13.00 -15.79
C PHE A 357 5.22 12.00 -14.90
N ILE A 358 6.32 12.46 -14.31
CA ILE A 358 7.20 11.57 -13.56
C ILE A 358 6.52 11.11 -12.26
N THR A 359 6.59 9.82 -12.01
CA THR A 359 6.29 9.17 -10.74
C THR A 359 7.60 8.59 -10.20
N LEU A 360 8.06 9.07 -9.04
CA LEU A 360 9.35 8.62 -8.49
C LEU A 360 9.28 7.18 -7.95
N ARG A 361 8.09 6.76 -7.52
CA ARG A 361 7.70 5.43 -7.00
C ARG A 361 6.20 5.25 -7.25
N ASP A 362 5.58 4.28 -6.58
CA ASP A 362 4.13 4.17 -6.59
C ASP A 362 3.42 5.32 -5.84
N THR A 363 2.12 5.44 -6.12
CA THR A 363 1.22 6.42 -5.53
C THR A 363 0.31 5.78 -4.49
N SER A 364 0.80 4.75 -3.79
CA SER A 364 0.00 4.06 -2.77
C SER A 364 -0.55 5.06 -1.73
N PRO A 365 -1.78 4.86 -1.25
CA PRO A 365 -2.41 5.79 -0.34
C PRO A 365 -1.60 5.94 0.95
N LEU A 366 -1.48 7.18 1.43
CA LEU A 366 -0.95 7.44 2.76
C LEU A 366 -1.94 6.92 3.83
N PRO A 367 -1.46 6.45 4.99
CA PRO A 367 -2.35 6.07 6.09
C PRO A 367 -3.25 7.24 6.51
N PRO A 368 -4.59 7.06 6.57
CA PRO A 368 -5.51 8.11 7.02
C PRO A 368 -5.16 8.67 8.40
N GLY A 369 -5.36 9.98 8.58
CA GLY A 369 -5.17 10.67 9.86
C GLY A 369 -4.13 11.81 9.83
N PRO A 370 -3.71 12.29 11.00
CA PRO A 370 -2.91 13.51 11.14
C PRO A 370 -1.60 13.54 10.34
N SER A 371 -0.95 12.39 10.13
CA SER A 371 0.31 12.30 9.38
C SER A 371 0.12 12.58 7.88
N ALA A 372 -0.92 12.01 7.25
CA ALA A 372 -1.23 12.28 5.85
C ALA A 372 -1.63 13.75 5.65
N ARG A 373 -2.47 14.29 6.54
CA ARG A 373 -2.87 15.70 6.50
C ARG A 373 -1.68 16.65 6.59
N ARG A 374 -0.77 16.41 7.54
CA ARG A 374 0.47 17.18 7.67
C ARG A 374 1.30 17.14 6.39
N PHE A 375 1.48 15.94 5.82
CA PHE A 375 2.20 15.82 4.55
C PHE A 375 1.55 16.66 3.45
N PHE A 376 0.22 16.62 3.31
CA PHE A 376 -0.47 17.42 2.29
C PHE A 376 -0.30 18.92 2.51
N LEU A 377 -0.44 19.42 3.75
CA LEU A 377 -0.23 20.83 4.09
C LEU A 377 1.19 21.30 3.71
N GLU A 378 2.21 20.58 4.17
CA GLU A 378 3.62 20.88 3.87
C GLU A 378 3.88 20.87 2.34
N ARG A 379 3.23 19.97 1.60
CA ARG A 379 3.38 19.90 0.15
C ARG A 379 2.68 21.05 -0.57
N PHE A 380 1.50 21.49 -0.12
CA PHE A 380 0.82 22.65 -0.72
C PHE A 380 1.58 23.96 -0.47
N GLU A 381 2.16 24.14 0.71
CA GLU A 381 3.04 25.27 1.04
C GLU A 381 4.24 25.31 0.07
N GLN A 382 4.97 24.19 -0.05
CA GLN A 382 6.13 24.07 -0.93
C GLN A 382 5.80 24.33 -2.41
N LEU A 383 4.65 23.83 -2.90
CA LEU A 383 4.20 24.06 -4.27
C LEU A 383 3.83 25.54 -4.50
N THR A 384 3.18 26.17 -3.52
CA THR A 384 2.79 27.59 -3.59
C THR A 384 4.03 28.48 -3.67
N GLU A 385 5.01 28.28 -2.79
CA GLU A 385 6.27 29.02 -2.82
C GLU A 385 7.02 28.87 -4.15
N ALA A 386 7.05 27.64 -4.69
CA ALA A 386 7.70 27.37 -5.96
C ALA A 386 6.95 28.05 -7.13
N ALA A 387 5.63 28.05 -7.10
CA ALA A 387 4.81 28.73 -8.11
C ALA A 387 4.96 30.25 -8.05
N GLU A 388 5.03 30.84 -6.84
CA GLU A 388 5.28 32.27 -6.65
C GLU A 388 6.63 32.68 -7.25
N ARG A 389 7.70 31.91 -6.98
CA ARG A 389 9.02 32.15 -7.60
C ARG A 389 8.96 32.07 -9.12
N LEU A 390 8.28 31.08 -9.68
CA LEU A 390 8.17 30.91 -11.13
C LEU A 390 7.33 32.03 -11.78
N SER A 391 6.34 32.56 -11.07
CA SER A 391 5.46 33.64 -11.55
C SER A 391 6.17 34.98 -11.76
N ALA A 392 7.36 35.16 -11.18
CA ALA A 392 8.21 36.33 -11.40
C ALA A 392 8.63 36.54 -12.88
N SER A 393 8.50 35.51 -13.71
CA SER A 393 8.70 35.57 -15.17
C SER A 393 7.62 36.37 -15.92
N ASN A 394 6.52 36.75 -15.25
CA ASN A 394 5.35 37.42 -15.85
C ASN A 394 4.67 36.66 -17.00
N ASP A 395 4.93 35.35 -17.16
CA ASP A 395 4.17 34.50 -18.08
C ASP A 395 2.75 34.31 -17.53
N PRO A 396 1.68 34.67 -18.27
CA PRO A 396 0.29 34.52 -17.82
C PRO A 396 -0.05 33.11 -17.31
N ARG A 397 0.60 32.08 -17.86
CA ARG A 397 0.38 30.67 -17.44
C ARG A 397 0.93 30.41 -16.04
N THR A 398 2.09 30.97 -15.71
CA THR A 398 2.70 30.84 -14.38
C THR A 398 1.93 31.61 -13.32
N ILE A 399 1.43 32.79 -13.67
CA ILE A 399 0.55 33.60 -12.81
C ILE A 399 -0.76 32.85 -12.53
N ALA A 400 -1.39 32.29 -13.56
CA ALA A 400 -2.60 31.48 -13.40
C ALA A 400 -2.36 30.25 -12.51
N ALA A 401 -1.25 29.53 -12.73
CA ALA A 401 -0.88 28.38 -11.90
C ALA A 401 -0.66 28.77 -10.44
N ALA A 402 0.09 29.85 -10.17
CA ALA A 402 0.37 30.36 -8.83
C ALA A 402 -0.92 30.75 -8.07
N ALA A 403 -1.87 31.40 -8.76
CA ALA A 403 -3.17 31.72 -8.18
C ALA A 403 -3.94 30.46 -7.75
N VAL A 404 -3.90 29.40 -8.58
CA VAL A 404 -4.52 28.11 -8.24
C VAL A 404 -3.83 27.47 -7.04
N PHE A 405 -2.49 27.37 -7.01
CA PHE A 405 -1.78 26.77 -5.87
C PHE A 405 -2.08 27.49 -4.56
N LYS A 406 -2.06 28.82 -4.57
CA LYS A 406 -2.40 29.64 -3.40
C LYS A 406 -3.81 29.34 -2.88
N HIS A 407 -4.79 29.25 -3.78
CA HIS A 407 -6.15 28.89 -3.42
C HIS A 407 -6.24 27.48 -2.81
N LEU A 408 -5.55 26.50 -3.40
CA LEU A 408 -5.54 25.12 -2.90
C LEU A 408 -4.83 24.99 -1.54
N SER A 409 -3.75 25.73 -1.31
CA SER A 409 -3.07 25.77 0.00
C SER A 409 -4.01 26.27 1.08
N GLN A 410 -4.71 27.39 0.82
CA GLN A 410 -5.70 27.94 1.75
C GLN A 410 -6.85 26.95 2.03
N GLN A 411 -7.35 26.27 0.99
CA GLN A 411 -8.38 25.24 1.16
C GLN A 411 -7.88 24.05 1.99
N ALA A 412 -6.65 23.59 1.76
CA ALA A 412 -6.04 22.50 2.51
C ALA A 412 -5.86 22.89 3.98
N GLU A 413 -5.34 24.09 4.26
CA GLU A 413 -5.15 24.63 5.62
C GLU A 413 -6.46 24.76 6.40
N GLN A 414 -7.54 25.18 5.72
CA GLN A 414 -8.86 25.32 6.34
C GLN A 414 -9.57 23.98 6.53
N GLY A 415 -9.33 23.03 5.63
CA GLY A 415 -10.07 21.77 5.58
C GLY A 415 -9.43 20.63 6.38
N PHE A 416 -8.10 20.54 6.43
CA PHE A 416 -7.42 19.45 7.13
C PHE A 416 -7.19 19.75 8.62
N ASP A 417 -8.00 19.12 9.47
CA ASP A 417 -7.82 19.19 10.93
C ASP A 417 -6.73 18.21 11.42
N LEU A 418 -5.59 18.75 11.88
CA LEU A 418 -4.48 17.96 12.43
C LEU A 418 -4.76 17.34 13.80
N ALA A 419 -5.74 17.84 14.55
CA ALA A 419 -6.12 17.30 15.85
C ALA A 419 -7.10 16.12 15.73
N ARG A 420 -7.85 16.03 14.61
CA ARG A 420 -8.81 14.96 14.37
C ARG A 420 -8.11 13.60 14.22
N PRO A 421 -8.55 12.54 14.91
CA PRO A 421 -7.95 11.21 14.72
C PRO A 421 -8.18 10.68 13.29
N ALA A 422 -7.48 9.59 12.94
CA ALA A 422 -7.75 8.86 11.72
C ALA A 422 -9.21 8.37 11.70
N PRO A 423 -9.89 8.37 10.53
CA PRO A 423 -11.16 7.67 10.41
C PRO A 423 -10.97 6.21 10.83
N SER A 424 -11.58 5.82 11.95
CA SER A 424 -11.80 4.41 12.23
C SER A 424 -12.70 3.88 11.12
N ALA A 425 -12.43 2.69 10.60
CA ALA A 425 -13.45 1.96 9.87
C ALA A 425 -14.72 2.01 10.73
N ALA A 426 -15.77 2.63 10.20
CA ALA A 426 -17.06 2.54 10.84
C ALA A 426 -17.36 1.04 10.91
N VAL A 427 -17.33 0.49 12.12
CA VAL A 427 -18.05 -0.74 12.40
C VAL A 427 -19.44 -0.46 11.87
N ALA A 428 -19.82 -1.11 10.78
CA ALA A 428 -21.17 -1.10 10.30
C ALA A 428 -22.02 -1.52 11.49
N ALA A 429 -22.68 -0.53 12.09
CA ALA A 429 -23.73 -0.72 13.04
C ALA A 429 -24.92 -1.30 12.27
N SER A 430 -24.81 -2.56 11.85
CA SER A 430 -25.87 -3.50 12.17
C SER A 430 -25.53 -4.03 13.56
N THR A 431 -25.78 -3.19 14.56
CA THR A 431 -26.32 -3.69 15.80
C THR A 431 -27.67 -4.29 15.38
N PRO A 432 -27.86 -5.63 15.29
CA PRO A 432 -29.22 -6.10 15.55
C PRO A 432 -29.53 -5.53 16.91
N ALA A 433 -30.63 -4.77 17.04
CA ALA A 433 -31.02 -4.13 18.29
C ALA A 433 -30.66 -5.08 19.42
N LEU A 434 -29.54 -4.77 20.11
CA LEU A 434 -29.13 -5.58 21.22
C LEU A 434 -30.26 -5.29 22.19
N ALA A 435 -31.09 -6.31 22.42
CA ALA A 435 -31.91 -6.38 23.60
C ALA A 435 -31.08 -5.77 24.72
N ALA A 436 -31.69 -4.79 25.41
CA ALA A 436 -31.10 -4.12 26.55
C ALA A 436 -30.17 -5.08 27.26
N ALA A 437 -28.88 -4.68 27.37
CA ALA A 437 -27.84 -5.52 27.92
C ALA A 437 -28.43 -6.31 29.10
N PRO A 438 -28.31 -7.66 29.12
CA PRO A 438 -28.57 -8.36 30.35
C PRO A 438 -27.77 -7.64 31.41
N ALA A 439 -28.40 -7.30 32.53
CA ALA A 439 -27.75 -6.70 33.67
C ALA A 439 -26.39 -7.39 33.88
N PRO A 440 -25.32 -6.64 34.21
CA PRO A 440 -23.98 -7.19 34.33
C PRO A 440 -24.06 -8.52 35.09
N ALA A 441 -23.59 -9.58 34.43
CA ALA A 441 -23.39 -10.85 35.09
C ALA A 441 -22.62 -10.59 36.39
N ALA A 442 -23.06 -11.24 37.46
CA ALA A 442 -22.60 -10.99 38.82
C ALA A 442 -21.06 -10.82 38.84
N PRO A 443 -20.54 -9.87 39.66
CA PRO A 443 -19.11 -9.62 39.70
C PRO A 443 -18.36 -10.93 39.94
N ALA A 444 -17.50 -11.29 38.99
CA ALA A 444 -16.53 -12.35 39.16
C ALA A 444 -15.83 -12.12 40.51
N SER A 445 -15.87 -13.11 41.39
CA SER A 445 -15.22 -13.02 42.70
C SER A 445 -13.70 -12.99 42.51
N THR A 446 -13.08 -11.90 42.92
CA THR A 446 -11.62 -11.77 42.97
C THR A 446 -11.11 -12.25 44.33
N VAL A 447 -10.23 -13.23 44.34
CA VAL A 447 -9.51 -13.67 45.54
C VAL A 447 -8.03 -13.39 45.33
N VAL A 448 -7.41 -12.64 46.24
CA VAL A 448 -5.96 -12.43 46.25
C VAL A 448 -5.38 -13.27 47.37
N GLU A 449 -4.65 -14.33 47.01
CA GLU A 449 -3.99 -15.24 47.95
C GLU A 449 -2.50 -15.29 47.60
N ASP A 450 -1.62 -15.07 48.58
CA ASP A 450 -0.17 -15.02 48.42
C ASP A 450 0.35 -14.07 47.31
N GLY A 451 -0.42 -13.02 46.99
CA GLY A 451 -0.09 -12.06 45.93
C GLY A 451 -0.39 -12.56 44.51
N ILE A 452 -1.14 -13.65 44.38
CA ILE A 452 -1.73 -14.14 43.13
C ILE A 452 -3.20 -13.71 43.11
N GLU A 453 -3.56 -12.91 42.12
CA GLU A 453 -4.95 -12.50 41.89
C GLU A 453 -5.65 -13.59 41.07
N GLN A 454 -6.72 -14.16 41.62
CA GLN A 454 -7.56 -15.13 40.94
C GLN A 454 -8.92 -14.51 40.61
N VAL A 455 -9.33 -14.61 39.36
CA VAL A 455 -10.62 -14.12 38.88
C VAL A 455 -11.39 -15.26 38.23
N GLU A 456 -12.48 -15.63 38.87
CA GLU A 456 -13.36 -16.72 38.44
C GLU A 456 -14.29 -16.27 37.32
N GLY A 457 -14.20 -16.91 36.15
CA GLY A 457 -15.23 -16.85 35.12
C GLY A 457 -16.08 -18.13 35.06
N GLU A 458 -17.04 -18.16 34.14
CA GLU A 458 -17.95 -19.29 33.94
C GLU A 458 -17.20 -20.56 33.49
N LYS A 459 -16.31 -20.43 32.50
CA LYS A 459 -15.63 -21.57 31.87
C LYS A 459 -14.17 -21.73 32.30
N LEU A 460 -13.61 -20.72 32.94
CA LEU A 460 -12.18 -20.64 33.25
C LEU A 460 -11.93 -19.67 34.40
N THR A 461 -11.02 -20.03 35.30
CA THR A 461 -10.46 -19.13 36.32
C THR A 461 -9.13 -18.60 35.81
N LEU A 462 -8.98 -17.28 35.71
CA LEU A 462 -7.69 -16.63 35.41
C LEU A 462 -6.90 -16.42 36.70
N ARG A 463 -5.60 -16.65 36.64
CA ARG A 463 -4.66 -16.37 37.73
C ARG A 463 -3.59 -15.40 37.23
N PHE A 464 -3.35 -14.34 37.97
CA PHE A 464 -2.30 -13.35 37.71
C PHE A 464 -1.30 -13.26 38.85
N GLU A 465 -0.04 -13.58 38.57
CA GLU A 465 1.06 -13.49 39.51
C GLU A 465 1.93 -12.26 39.19
N ALA A 466 1.65 -11.15 39.87
CA ALA A 466 2.27 -9.85 39.59
C ALA A 466 3.81 -9.89 39.63
N LYS A 467 4.40 -10.66 40.56
CA LYS A 467 5.85 -10.79 40.73
C LYS A 467 6.57 -11.40 39.52
N ARG A 468 5.85 -12.13 38.65
CA ARG A 468 6.40 -12.69 37.40
C ARG A 468 6.12 -11.81 36.18
N CYS A 469 5.29 -10.78 36.29
CA CYS A 469 4.92 -9.98 35.14
C CYS A 469 6.10 -9.09 34.71
N ILE A 470 6.52 -9.22 33.45
CA ILE A 470 7.53 -8.33 32.84
C ILE A 470 6.92 -7.24 31.96
N HIS A 471 5.60 -7.01 32.08
CA HIS A 471 4.85 -6.07 31.25
C HIS A 471 5.08 -6.25 29.74
N ALA A 472 5.14 -7.50 29.26
CA ALA A 472 5.27 -7.81 27.83
C ALA A 472 4.02 -7.44 27.00
N ARG A 473 2.94 -7.02 27.65
CA ARG A 473 1.67 -6.50 27.08
C ARG A 473 0.85 -7.46 26.22
N PHE A 474 1.29 -8.70 25.98
CA PHE A 474 0.52 -9.69 25.19
C PHE A 474 -0.91 -9.94 25.69
N CYS A 475 -1.16 -9.85 26.99
CA CYS A 475 -2.50 -10.00 27.56
C CYS A 475 -3.41 -8.82 27.16
N VAL A 476 -3.00 -7.58 27.48
CA VAL A 476 -3.80 -6.36 27.22
C VAL A 476 -3.93 -6.04 25.72
N THR A 477 -2.97 -6.46 24.88
CA THR A 477 -3.09 -6.30 23.42
C THR A 477 -3.82 -7.46 22.76
N GLY A 478 -3.74 -8.67 23.31
CA GLY A 478 -4.40 -9.87 22.80
C GLY A 478 -5.89 -9.97 23.17
N ALA A 479 -6.25 -9.60 24.40
CA ALA A 479 -7.63 -9.58 24.90
C ALA A 479 -7.93 -8.29 25.70
N PRO A 480 -8.06 -7.13 25.03
CA PRO A 480 -8.28 -5.84 25.70
C PRO A 480 -9.64 -5.72 26.41
N LYS A 481 -10.59 -6.65 26.19
CA LYS A 481 -11.86 -6.71 26.93
C LYS A 481 -11.78 -7.59 28.18
N VAL A 482 -10.82 -8.53 28.20
CA VAL A 482 -10.55 -9.38 29.36
C VAL A 482 -9.55 -8.69 30.27
N PHE A 483 -8.44 -8.19 29.75
CA PHE A 483 -7.39 -7.50 30.50
C PHE A 483 -7.45 -6.00 30.21
N LEU A 484 -8.14 -5.25 31.06
CA LEU A 484 -8.26 -3.81 30.94
C LEU A 484 -6.97 -3.13 31.40
N ALA A 485 -6.34 -2.36 30.52
CA ALA A 485 -5.19 -1.54 30.90
C ALA A 485 -5.66 -0.20 31.48
N ASN A 486 -4.93 0.31 32.49
CA ASN A 486 -5.10 1.66 33.05
C ASN A 486 -6.48 1.96 33.65
N VAL A 487 -7.18 0.95 34.17
CA VAL A 487 -8.45 1.13 34.88
C VAL A 487 -8.27 1.19 36.39
N GLN A 488 -9.17 1.87 37.07
CA GLN A 488 -9.33 1.78 38.52
C GLN A 488 -10.45 0.76 38.80
N GLY A 489 -10.13 -0.30 39.55
CA GLY A 489 -11.08 -1.38 39.86
C GLY A 489 -10.73 -2.71 39.17
N PRO A 490 -11.69 -3.65 39.05
CA PRO A 490 -11.47 -4.93 38.40
C PRO A 490 -10.95 -4.73 36.98
N TRP A 491 -9.87 -5.42 36.66
CA TRP A 491 -9.17 -5.27 35.39
C TRP A 491 -9.07 -6.59 34.62
N ILE A 492 -9.51 -7.70 35.20
CA ILE A 492 -9.58 -9.02 34.58
C ILE A 492 -11.06 -9.44 34.49
N HIS A 493 -11.52 -9.80 33.29
CA HIS A 493 -12.89 -10.22 33.01
C HIS A 493 -12.90 -11.49 32.14
N PRO A 494 -12.75 -12.70 32.72
CA PRO A 494 -12.54 -13.94 31.96
C PRO A 494 -13.65 -14.24 30.94
N ASP A 495 -14.89 -13.87 31.24
CA ASP A 495 -16.07 -14.16 30.39
C ASP A 495 -16.29 -13.14 29.27
N ALA A 496 -15.44 -12.12 29.15
CA ALA A 496 -15.53 -11.11 28.10
C ALA A 496 -15.01 -11.60 26.73
N MET A 497 -14.58 -12.86 26.63
CA MET A 497 -14.06 -13.48 25.40
C MET A 497 -14.35 -14.99 25.39
N ASP A 498 -14.38 -15.58 24.19
CA ASP A 498 -14.37 -17.03 24.03
C ASP A 498 -13.18 -17.69 24.76
N VAL A 499 -13.46 -18.79 25.46
CA VAL A 499 -12.51 -19.46 26.35
C VAL A 499 -11.29 -20.01 25.60
N GLU A 500 -11.43 -20.50 24.37
CA GLU A 500 -10.30 -21.03 23.61
C GLU A 500 -9.36 -19.91 23.18
N ARG A 501 -9.92 -18.78 22.77
CA ARG A 501 -9.12 -17.61 22.43
C ARG A 501 -8.41 -17.04 23.66
N LEU A 502 -9.07 -17.05 24.82
CA LEU A 502 -8.46 -16.59 26.06
C LEU A 502 -7.30 -17.50 26.51
N VAL A 503 -7.42 -18.82 26.31
CA VAL A 503 -6.34 -19.78 26.56
C VAL A 503 -5.12 -19.51 25.68
N ASP A 504 -5.29 -19.24 24.40
CA ASP A 504 -4.17 -18.87 23.50
C ASP A 504 -3.43 -17.62 23.99
N ILE A 505 -4.19 -16.63 24.47
CA ILE A 505 -3.65 -15.37 24.98
C ILE A 505 -2.93 -15.58 26.31
N ALA A 506 -3.49 -16.44 27.16
CA ALA A 506 -2.81 -16.86 28.38
C ALA A 506 -1.46 -17.51 28.03
N HIS A 507 -1.40 -18.44 27.07
CA HIS A 507 -0.16 -19.09 26.60
C HIS A 507 0.87 -18.11 26.01
N ALA A 508 0.43 -17.00 25.43
CA ALA A 508 1.32 -15.96 24.88
C ALA A 508 2.08 -15.17 25.96
N CYS A 509 1.69 -15.26 27.24
CA CYS A 509 2.44 -14.63 28.34
C CYS A 509 3.83 -15.29 28.52
N PRO A 510 4.96 -14.62 28.21
CA PRO A 510 6.27 -15.27 28.21
C PRO A 510 6.75 -15.66 29.61
N SER A 511 6.31 -14.95 30.65
CA SER A 511 6.74 -15.18 32.02
C SER A 511 5.88 -16.18 32.79
N GLY A 512 4.76 -16.61 32.19
CA GLY A 512 3.75 -17.41 32.87
C GLY A 512 3.04 -16.65 34.00
N ALA A 513 3.08 -15.31 34.00
CA ALA A 513 2.36 -14.50 34.98
C ALA A 513 0.84 -14.60 34.82
N ILE A 514 0.36 -14.86 33.60
CA ILE A 514 -1.04 -15.20 33.32
C ILE A 514 -1.13 -16.71 33.14
N GLN A 515 -1.95 -17.33 34.00
CA GLN A 515 -2.26 -18.75 34.01
C GLN A 515 -3.78 -18.92 34.06
N TYR A 516 -4.23 -20.15 33.85
CA TYR A 516 -5.65 -20.46 33.95
C TYR A 516 -5.90 -21.85 34.54
N GLN A 517 -7.11 -22.02 35.05
CA GLN A 517 -7.71 -23.31 35.37
C GLN A 517 -9.04 -23.44 34.63
N ARG A 518 -9.23 -24.52 33.87
CA ARG A 518 -10.47 -24.82 33.16
C ARG A 518 -11.56 -25.23 34.14
N ARG A 519 -12.77 -24.72 33.93
CA ARG A 519 -13.98 -25.08 34.68
C ARG A 519 -15.00 -25.83 33.83
N ASP A 520 -14.75 -25.94 32.53
CA ASP A 520 -15.63 -26.57 31.54
C ASP A 520 -15.30 -28.04 31.25
N GLY A 521 -14.47 -28.67 32.10
CA GLY A 521 -14.08 -30.08 31.98
C GLY A 521 -12.99 -30.37 30.95
N ARG A 522 -12.44 -29.34 30.27
CA ARG A 522 -11.24 -29.48 29.43
C ARG A 522 -9.97 -29.46 30.30
N PRO A 523 -8.83 -30.02 29.81
CA PRO A 523 -7.58 -30.01 30.58
C PRO A 523 -6.99 -28.60 30.72
N ASP A 524 -6.31 -28.37 31.84
CA ASP A 524 -5.49 -27.18 32.09
C ASP A 524 -4.27 -27.10 31.15
N GLU A 525 -3.46 -26.04 31.32
CA GLU A 525 -2.19 -25.91 30.61
C GLU A 525 -1.33 -27.17 30.84
N SER A 526 -0.75 -27.69 29.75
CA SER A 526 0.12 -28.86 29.76
C SER A 526 1.53 -28.50 29.29
N ALA A 527 2.48 -29.39 29.58
CA ALA A 527 3.86 -29.20 29.14
C ALA A 527 3.92 -29.09 27.61
N PRO A 528 4.70 -28.13 27.07
CA PRO A 528 4.87 -27.98 25.64
C PRO A 528 5.64 -29.17 25.06
N PRO A 529 5.43 -29.51 23.77
CA PRO A 529 6.11 -30.64 23.12
C PRO A 529 7.61 -30.40 22.86
N VAL A 530 8.10 -29.18 23.09
CA VAL A 530 9.51 -28.81 22.95
C VAL A 530 9.89 -27.87 24.09
N ASN A 531 10.97 -28.20 24.78
CA ASN A 531 11.61 -27.33 25.75
C ASN A 531 12.44 -26.25 25.04
N LEU A 532 12.11 -24.99 25.27
CA LEU A 532 12.71 -23.83 24.62
C LEU A 532 13.27 -22.83 25.62
N ALA A 533 14.40 -22.22 25.28
CA ALA A 533 14.88 -20.98 25.88
C ALA A 533 15.10 -19.93 24.78
N ALA A 534 14.18 -18.97 24.66
CA ALA A 534 14.33 -17.87 23.71
C ALA A 534 15.16 -16.73 24.32
N VAL A 535 16.19 -16.28 23.58
CA VAL A 535 17.03 -15.14 23.97
C VAL A 535 16.38 -13.85 23.47
N ARG A 536 15.78 -13.07 24.38
CA ARG A 536 15.11 -11.81 24.00
C ARG A 536 16.12 -10.67 23.84
N GLU A 537 15.99 -9.90 22.77
CA GLU A 537 16.78 -8.68 22.52
C GLU A 537 16.74 -7.75 23.73
N ALA A 538 17.91 -7.30 24.20
CA ALA A 538 18.06 -6.47 25.39
C ALA A 538 17.31 -6.97 26.65
N GLY A 539 16.90 -8.24 26.69
CA GLY A 539 15.93 -8.75 27.67
C GLY A 539 16.29 -10.09 28.29
N PRO A 540 15.35 -10.72 29.02
CA PRO A 540 15.57 -11.98 29.72
C PRO A 540 15.61 -13.20 28.79
N TYR A 541 15.95 -14.35 29.36
CA TYR A 541 15.63 -15.64 28.73
C TYR A 541 14.15 -15.94 28.95
N ALA A 542 13.40 -16.30 27.91
CA ALA A 542 12.04 -16.81 28.03
C ALA A 542 12.04 -18.33 27.87
N PHE A 543 11.86 -19.03 28.98
CA PHE A 543 11.80 -20.49 29.03
C PHE A 543 10.37 -20.98 28.83
N ARG A 544 10.23 -22.09 28.09
CA ARG A 544 8.99 -22.84 27.88
C ARG A 544 9.30 -24.33 27.98
N GLY A 545 8.69 -25.06 28.91
CA GLY A 545 9.00 -26.48 29.22
C GLY A 545 8.37 -26.91 30.54
N ASP A 546 8.48 -28.17 30.98
CA ASP A 546 8.13 -28.54 32.36
C ASP A 546 9.22 -28.04 33.33
N LEU A 547 9.09 -26.80 33.81
CA LEU A 547 10.16 -26.11 34.51
C LEU A 547 10.24 -26.50 35.98
N ARG A 548 11.45 -26.87 36.42
CA ARG A 548 11.78 -27.06 37.83
C ARG A 548 12.89 -26.10 38.24
N LEU A 549 12.53 -25.07 39.00
CA LEU A 549 13.47 -24.05 39.47
C LEU A 549 13.92 -24.40 40.89
N ALA A 550 15.22 -24.60 41.10
CA ALA A 550 15.76 -25.03 42.40
C ALA A 550 15.04 -26.27 42.98
N GLY A 551 14.76 -27.25 42.11
CA GLY A 551 14.03 -28.47 42.46
C GLY A 551 12.51 -28.32 42.66
N LYS A 552 11.97 -27.09 42.67
CA LYS A 552 10.53 -26.83 42.83
C LYS A 552 9.84 -26.66 41.47
N PRO A 553 8.60 -27.16 41.29
CA PRO A 553 7.82 -26.87 40.08
C PRO A 553 7.64 -25.36 39.89
N ALA A 554 7.86 -24.86 38.67
CA ALA A 554 7.77 -23.44 38.32
C ALA A 554 6.74 -23.15 37.20
N GLY A 555 5.91 -24.15 36.86
CA GLY A 555 4.96 -24.10 35.75
C GLY A 555 5.63 -24.27 34.39
N PHE A 556 4.93 -23.89 33.32
CA PHE A 556 5.39 -24.21 31.96
C PHE A 556 6.16 -23.10 31.25
N ARG A 557 6.18 -21.89 31.81
CA ARG A 557 6.75 -20.68 31.21
C ARG A 557 7.37 -19.78 32.28
N ALA A 558 8.57 -19.27 32.06
CA ALA A 558 9.20 -18.33 32.97
C ALA A 558 10.21 -17.43 32.25
N THR A 559 10.31 -16.17 32.67
CA THR A 559 11.36 -15.26 32.20
C THR A 559 12.43 -15.10 33.25
N LEU A 560 13.67 -15.47 32.93
CA LEU A 560 14.81 -15.44 33.85
C LEU A 560 15.80 -14.34 33.50
N CYS A 561 16.32 -13.66 34.52
CA CYS A 561 17.20 -12.51 34.40
C CYS A 561 18.48 -12.85 33.62
N ARG A 562 18.79 -12.01 32.63
CA ARG A 562 20.02 -12.08 31.82
C ARG A 562 20.95 -10.88 32.06
N CYS A 563 20.43 -9.79 32.62
CA CYS A 563 21.15 -8.52 32.79
C CYS A 563 21.89 -8.37 34.13
N GLY A 564 21.62 -9.23 35.11
CA GLY A 564 22.18 -9.12 36.46
C GLY A 564 21.52 -8.09 37.39
N ALA A 565 20.65 -7.20 36.87
CA ALA A 565 20.07 -6.10 37.66
C ALA A 565 18.74 -6.40 38.35
N SER A 566 18.06 -7.51 38.02
CA SER A 566 16.74 -7.81 38.58
C SER A 566 16.74 -7.85 40.11
N LYS A 567 15.70 -7.32 40.75
CA LYS A 567 15.49 -7.40 42.19
C LYS A 567 14.74 -8.68 42.60
N ASN A 568 14.16 -9.40 41.63
CA ASN A 568 13.45 -10.66 41.83
C ASN A 568 14.20 -11.87 41.23
N LYS A 569 15.53 -11.92 41.38
CA LYS A 569 16.33 -13.02 40.79
C LYS A 569 15.88 -14.38 41.36
N PRO A 570 15.89 -15.45 40.55
CA PRO A 570 16.38 -15.53 39.17
C PRO A 570 15.39 -15.03 38.11
N PHE A 571 14.17 -14.64 38.48
CA PHE A 571 13.19 -14.10 37.55
C PHE A 571 13.63 -12.73 37.02
N CYS A 572 13.04 -12.34 35.90
CA CYS A 572 13.13 -10.97 35.40
C CYS A 572 11.94 -10.16 35.93
N ASP A 573 12.21 -8.92 36.33
CA ASP A 573 11.24 -7.93 36.83
C ASP A 573 11.25 -6.63 35.99
N GLY A 574 11.89 -6.66 34.81
CA GLY A 574 11.97 -5.49 33.92
C GLY A 574 13.15 -4.54 34.18
N SER A 575 13.95 -4.71 35.25
CA SER A 575 15.08 -3.79 35.55
C SER A 575 16.16 -3.69 34.45
N HIS A 576 16.12 -4.55 33.44
CA HIS A 576 16.98 -4.45 32.26
C HIS A 576 16.72 -3.17 31.44
N HIS A 577 15.52 -2.59 31.51
CA HIS A 577 15.23 -1.27 30.94
C HIS A 577 15.95 -0.15 31.70
N ASP A 578 15.87 -0.17 33.03
CA ASP A 578 16.42 0.88 33.90
C ASP A 578 17.95 0.95 33.82
N VAL A 579 18.62 -0.21 33.72
CA VAL A 579 20.08 -0.28 33.61
C VAL A 579 20.59 -0.22 32.17
N GLY A 580 19.71 -0.02 31.19
CA GLY A 580 20.08 0.04 29.78
C GLY A 580 20.81 -1.21 29.27
N PHE A 581 20.36 -2.40 29.70
CA PHE A 581 21.02 -3.65 29.34
C PHE A 581 21.04 -3.86 27.82
N ASN A 582 22.23 -3.86 27.24
CA ASN A 582 22.43 -4.01 25.81
C ASN A 582 23.08 -5.37 25.51
N ALA A 583 22.29 -6.33 25.02
CA ALA A 583 22.79 -7.61 24.55
C ALA A 583 21.85 -8.20 23.50
N SER A 584 22.43 -8.61 22.39
CA SER A 584 21.66 -9.17 21.27
C SER A 584 20.80 -10.37 21.70
N GLY A 585 19.60 -10.42 21.14
CA GLY A 585 18.72 -11.58 21.09
C GLY A 585 19.03 -12.50 19.91
N GLU A 586 20.00 -12.15 19.07
CA GLU A 586 20.43 -12.89 17.88
C GLU A 586 21.86 -13.45 18.02
N PRO A 587 22.17 -14.27 19.05
CA PRO A 587 23.48 -14.88 19.16
C PRO A 587 23.75 -15.83 17.97
N PRO A 588 25.00 -15.96 17.51
CA PRO A 588 25.33 -16.87 16.42
C PRO A 588 24.96 -18.32 16.78
N THR A 589 24.62 -19.12 15.76
CA THR A 589 24.39 -20.55 15.96
C THR A 589 25.71 -21.21 16.37
N GLY A 590 25.70 -21.91 17.51
CA GLY A 590 26.87 -22.58 18.07
C GLY A 590 27.21 -23.88 17.35
N THR A 591 28.20 -24.61 17.87
CA THR A 591 28.61 -25.93 17.34
C THR A 591 27.80 -27.08 17.94
N SER A 592 27.14 -26.89 19.08
CA SER A 592 26.28 -27.89 19.73
C SER A 592 24.87 -27.89 19.12
N ASN A 593 24.72 -28.54 17.96
CA ASN A 593 23.45 -28.58 17.21
C ASN A 593 22.97 -29.99 16.86
N GLU A 594 23.60 -31.02 17.41
CA GLU A 594 23.18 -32.41 17.23
C GLU A 594 21.72 -32.57 17.67
N GLU A 595 20.99 -33.44 16.97
CA GLU A 595 19.60 -33.70 17.27
C GLU A 595 19.47 -34.37 18.64
N LEU A 596 18.54 -33.87 19.45
CA LEU A 596 18.22 -34.48 20.75
C LEU A 596 17.37 -35.73 20.51
N THR A 597 17.63 -36.79 21.28
CA THR A 597 16.83 -38.02 21.25
C THR A 597 15.39 -37.81 21.71
N ALA A 598 15.15 -36.83 22.58
CA ALA A 598 13.84 -36.30 22.95
C ALA A 598 13.93 -34.77 23.08
N ARG A 599 12.84 -34.06 22.80
CA ARG A 599 12.80 -32.58 22.78
C ARG A 599 12.00 -31.99 23.94
N ASP A 600 11.33 -32.83 24.71
CA ASP A 600 10.46 -32.53 25.83
C ASP A 600 11.03 -33.12 27.15
N GLY A 601 10.19 -33.15 28.18
CA GLY A 601 10.51 -33.66 29.52
C GLY A 601 10.87 -32.56 30.52
N PRO A 602 11.15 -32.91 31.78
CA PRO A 602 11.44 -31.94 32.83
C PRO A 602 12.73 -31.15 32.55
N LEU A 603 12.67 -29.83 32.72
CA LEU A 603 13.80 -28.93 32.58
C LEU A 603 14.19 -28.36 33.95
N GLN A 604 15.31 -28.83 34.50
CA GLN A 604 15.85 -28.33 35.76
C GLN A 604 16.68 -27.08 35.55
N ILE A 605 16.37 -26.03 36.29
CA ILE A 605 17.09 -24.76 36.28
C ILE A 605 17.53 -24.45 37.71
N ASP A 606 18.83 -24.51 37.96
CA ASP A 606 19.43 -24.23 39.25
C ASP A 606 20.28 -22.96 39.18
N PRO A 607 19.77 -21.80 39.65
CA PRO A 607 20.59 -20.61 39.83
C PRO A 607 21.78 -20.93 40.73
N GLN A 608 23.00 -20.69 40.26
CA GLN A 608 24.20 -20.89 41.08
C GLN A 608 24.44 -19.63 41.93
N MET A 609 24.85 -19.83 43.18
CA MET A 609 25.22 -18.72 44.10
C MET A 609 26.25 -17.82 43.42
N ASN A 610 25.96 -16.52 43.34
CA ASN A 610 26.80 -15.51 42.68
C ASN A 610 27.18 -15.88 41.23
N GLY A 611 26.38 -16.72 40.57
CA GLY A 611 26.78 -17.42 39.35
C GLY A 611 25.67 -17.56 38.30
N PRO A 612 25.94 -18.37 37.24
CA PRO A 612 25.05 -18.57 36.11
C PRO A 612 23.80 -19.37 36.46
N LEU A 613 22.89 -19.49 35.49
CA LEU A 613 21.81 -20.48 35.53
C LEU A 613 22.35 -21.82 35.02
N ARG A 614 22.39 -22.84 35.87
CA ARG A 614 22.70 -24.21 35.43
C ARG A 614 21.41 -24.86 34.95
N VAL A 615 21.34 -25.20 33.68
CA VAL A 615 20.17 -25.84 33.05
C VAL A 615 20.49 -27.29 32.73
N ARG A 616 19.59 -28.22 33.05
CA ARG A 616 19.69 -29.66 32.74
C ARG A 616 18.36 -30.21 32.24
N GLY A 617 18.41 -31.08 31.24
CA GLY A 617 17.26 -31.58 30.50
C GLY A 617 17.36 -31.21 29.02
N ASN A 618 16.52 -31.84 28.18
CA ASN A 618 16.47 -31.57 26.75
C ASN A 618 16.08 -30.11 26.53
N LEU A 619 16.90 -29.33 25.83
CA LEU A 619 16.66 -27.91 25.61
C LEU A 619 17.12 -27.46 24.23
N GLU A 620 16.26 -26.71 23.55
CA GLU A 620 16.65 -25.91 22.40
C GLU A 620 16.71 -24.43 22.77
N ILE A 621 17.86 -23.81 22.53
CA ILE A 621 18.03 -22.37 22.68
C ILE A 621 17.77 -21.74 21.31
N ILE A 622 16.90 -20.74 21.28
CA ILE A 622 16.54 -20.02 20.06
C ILE A 622 16.80 -18.53 20.21
N SER A 623 17.05 -17.86 19.10
CA SER A 623 17.15 -16.40 19.04
C SER A 623 15.79 -15.72 19.20
N GLY A 624 15.77 -14.40 19.27
CA GLY A 624 14.55 -13.60 19.35
C GLY A 624 13.62 -13.79 18.14
N THR A 625 14.17 -14.08 16.96
CA THR A 625 13.41 -14.40 15.73
C THR A 625 13.06 -15.88 15.59
N GLY A 626 13.51 -16.74 16.51
CA GLY A 626 13.23 -18.18 16.50
C GLY A 626 14.27 -19.04 15.78
N ARG A 627 15.37 -18.45 15.30
CA ARG A 627 16.50 -19.23 14.74
C ARG A 627 17.15 -20.08 15.82
N MET A 628 17.47 -21.33 15.49
CA MET A 628 18.15 -22.25 16.41
C MET A 628 19.58 -21.77 16.72
N VAL A 629 19.90 -21.67 18.02
CA VAL A 629 21.20 -21.24 18.56
C VAL A 629 22.00 -22.44 19.05
N ALA A 630 21.39 -23.33 19.83
CA ALA A 630 22.02 -24.57 20.29
C ALA A 630 20.96 -25.61 20.71
N ARG A 631 21.34 -26.89 20.65
CA ARG A 631 20.61 -28.02 21.24
C ARG A 631 21.49 -28.70 22.28
N VAL A 632 20.99 -28.81 23.50
CA VAL A 632 21.78 -29.32 24.64
C VAL A 632 20.92 -30.13 25.60
N THR A 633 21.54 -31.07 26.31
CA THR A 633 20.95 -31.74 27.49
C THR A 633 21.40 -31.09 28.81
N GLY A 634 22.34 -30.15 28.74
CA GLY A 634 22.76 -29.33 29.87
C GLY A 634 23.67 -28.18 29.44
N THR A 635 23.55 -27.03 30.11
CA THR A 635 24.35 -25.84 29.83
C THR A 635 24.37 -24.86 31.01
N TYR A 636 25.21 -23.83 30.92
CA TYR A 636 25.26 -22.71 31.86
C TYR A 636 24.96 -21.40 31.11
N LEU A 637 23.86 -20.74 31.45
CA LEU A 637 23.48 -19.45 30.85
C LEU A 637 23.94 -18.27 31.70
N CYS A 638 24.43 -17.22 31.05
CA CYS A 638 24.86 -16.00 31.70
C CYS A 638 23.68 -15.30 32.38
N ARG A 639 23.78 -15.07 33.69
CA ARG A 639 22.80 -14.33 34.50
C ARG A 639 23.27 -12.93 34.91
N CYS A 640 24.58 -12.67 34.83
CA CYS A 640 25.19 -11.42 35.32
C CYS A 640 25.21 -10.28 34.31
N GLY A 641 24.90 -10.52 33.03
CA GLY A 641 24.96 -9.49 31.98
C GLY A 641 26.35 -9.19 31.41
N HIS A 642 27.43 -9.75 31.96
CA HIS A 642 28.81 -9.37 31.58
C HIS A 642 29.59 -10.42 30.77
N SER A 643 29.02 -11.60 30.50
CA SER A 643 29.71 -12.62 29.70
C SER A 643 30.03 -12.11 28.28
N GLN A 644 31.18 -12.44 27.73
CA GLN A 644 31.52 -12.18 26.32
C GLN A 644 30.99 -13.27 25.39
N ASN A 645 30.59 -14.42 25.94
CA ASN A 645 30.04 -15.56 25.19
C ASN A 645 28.51 -15.71 25.37
N LYS A 646 27.77 -14.60 25.53
CA LYS A 646 26.31 -14.65 25.71
C LYS A 646 25.65 -15.40 24.54
N PRO A 647 24.64 -16.25 24.80
CA PRO A 647 23.89 -16.42 26.05
C PRO A 647 24.59 -17.30 27.10
N PHE A 648 25.71 -17.92 26.76
CA PHE A 648 26.43 -18.83 27.66
C PHE A 648 27.25 -18.08 28.71
N CYS A 649 27.59 -18.77 29.79
CA CYS A 649 28.48 -18.25 30.82
C CYS A 649 29.95 -18.55 30.46
N ASP A 650 30.83 -17.56 30.65
CA ASP A 650 32.29 -17.65 30.47
C ASP A 650 33.07 -17.38 31.77
N GLY A 651 32.39 -17.38 32.92
CA GLY A 651 33.00 -17.08 34.22
C GLY A 651 33.11 -15.59 34.56
N SER A 652 32.69 -14.67 33.69
CA SER A 652 32.80 -13.22 33.95
C SER A 652 32.10 -12.75 35.22
N HIS A 653 31.09 -13.48 35.72
CA HIS A 653 30.37 -13.17 36.96
C HIS A 653 31.29 -13.05 38.19
N ALA A 654 32.34 -13.87 38.28
CA ALA A 654 33.30 -13.80 39.38
C ALA A 654 34.15 -12.52 39.32
N LYS A 655 34.57 -12.12 38.11
CA LYS A 655 35.40 -10.92 37.88
C LYS A 655 34.65 -9.62 38.16
N VAL A 656 33.37 -9.56 37.81
CA VAL A 656 32.52 -8.38 38.01
C VAL A 656 31.85 -8.34 39.40
N GLY A 657 32.17 -9.30 40.28
CA GLY A 657 31.60 -9.37 41.62
C GLY A 657 30.07 -9.52 41.63
N PHE A 658 29.52 -10.29 40.69
CA PHE A 658 28.06 -10.47 40.59
C PHE A 658 27.52 -11.13 41.85
N THR A 659 26.59 -10.46 42.54
CA THR A 659 25.92 -10.98 43.72
C THR A 659 24.48 -11.37 43.43
N ALA A 660 24.13 -12.61 43.74
CA ALA A 660 22.77 -13.12 43.66
C ALA A 660 22.66 -14.44 44.41
N ASP A 661 21.51 -14.66 45.04
CA ASP A 661 21.24 -15.91 45.72
C ASP A 661 21.30 -17.10 44.74
N GLY A 662 21.69 -18.24 45.30
CA GLY A 662 21.63 -19.56 44.66
C GLY A 662 20.26 -20.22 44.84
N ALA A 663 20.10 -21.36 44.18
CA ALA A 663 18.98 -22.29 44.33
C ALA A 663 18.78 -22.74 45.78
#